data_AF-A0A0Q7JTC4-F1
#
_entry.id   AF-A0A0Q7JTC4-F1
#
_cell.length_a   1.000
_cell.length_b   1.000
_cell.length_c   1.000
_cell.angle_alpha   90.00
_cell.angle_beta   90.00
_cell.angle_gamma   90.00
#
_symmetry.space_group_name_H-M   'P 1'
#
loop_
_entity.id
_entity.type
_entity.pdbx_description
1 polymer ?
#
loop_
_entity_poly.entity_id
_entity_poly.type
_entity_poly.pdbx_seq_one_letter_code
_entity_poly.pdbx_strand_id
1 'polypeptide(L)'
;MTTTTRPARTPAEAPNARRTWHLRANAVVLVYVVAACAAVVAHGALPMPRWLAVHLLLLGGATNAIVTWTEHFAVALLRARPASRRWSAARLVALNVGVVGVLCGVSADVPALTVGAAVLLTAVVVAHASALAVVWKRALMSRFARTVGYYLTAAGALVVGITLGVLTVMAHRGSWGLSAVHDELHAAHVHANLFGWVALTVLGTLFTLWPTVLRTRMVDGVMADATRSLWLTAVGLAVTVGALVAGQRLVAAVGMLPYVGGVLLALRPFVATWRRKAPHDPAAWSLAASVAWLAVGAATDVVLLAASGDLDAYLGRLDAVVPGLAVGFVLQVLVGALTYLVPVMRGGGPLQVRETIAALSPGWVVRVTALNVGAVVLVAAALADLPAPVTTAGWVLVLAPVAAFVVLVAGAVLPTAARGPAGGVALGVVMTLVPVLIAVSGGAPASGPSAVRVAAASGVQQVAVTMVGMDIRPAVIEVPVGTRVRLVVSNRDAMRHDLAFANGPSTPMLSQGERATLDLGVVQANLSGWCTVPGHRAAGMTLDVRVTGGTTKAGGTDHTNHGGSTMPMAGAAASGAATRIDVHGQPGPGWTPYDAALAPASSATVHRMTLHVIEKDVEVAPGVRQRVWTFGGSVPGPTLRGHVGDVFEVTLVNDGSMDHGIDFHAGQNAPDGVMRALAPGQSLVYRFRADHSGAWLYHCSTMPMTQHIANGMYGAVVIDPPHLPKVDREFVLVSSQLYVGPDGADPARLAAGQWDATEFNGYPDQYVHAPLAAKVGERVRWWVVAAGPSDGVDFHVVGTQFDTVFKEGAYLLRRDNPEHGAAQVLDLGAAQGGFVEAVMPEPGHFVMVDHDMRRGEAGARGVIEVTR
;
A
#
# COMPACT_ATOMS: atom_id res chain seq x y z
N MET A 1 -25.08 65.97 18.91
CA MET A 1 -24.93 65.15 17.69
C MET A 1 -23.65 64.33 17.82
N THR A 2 -23.76 63.07 18.19
CA THR A 2 -22.64 62.11 18.20
C THR A 2 -23.15 60.82 17.57
N THR A 3 -22.90 60.68 16.28
CA THR A 3 -23.25 59.54 15.44
C THR A 3 -22.42 58.32 15.84
N THR A 4 -23.08 57.35 16.47
CA THR A 4 -22.54 56.02 16.75
C THR A 4 -22.58 55.19 15.46
N THR A 5 -21.41 54.93 14.88
CA THR A 5 -21.24 54.02 13.75
C THR A 5 -21.45 52.57 14.20
N ARG A 6 -22.54 51.95 13.72
CA ARG A 6 -22.76 50.50 13.82
C ARG A 6 -21.68 49.77 13.00
N PRO A 7 -21.07 48.67 13.50
CA PRO A 7 -20.14 47.89 12.71
C PRO A 7 -20.89 47.23 11.55
N ALA A 8 -20.30 47.29 10.35
CA ALA A 8 -20.83 46.71 9.14
C ALA A 8 -21.11 45.21 9.32
N ARG A 9 -22.36 44.80 9.05
CA ARG A 9 -22.72 43.39 8.88
C ARG A 9 -21.96 42.86 7.67
N THR A 10 -21.09 41.87 7.87
CA THR A 10 -20.54 41.07 6.77
C THR A 10 -21.71 40.43 6.00
N PRO A 11 -21.62 40.31 4.66
CA PRO A 11 -22.73 39.80 3.86
C PRO A 11 -23.11 38.38 4.30
N ALA A 12 -24.39 38.13 4.49
CA ALA A 12 -24.89 36.77 4.70
C ALA A 12 -24.62 35.97 3.41
N GLU A 13 -23.82 34.92 3.54
CA GLU A 13 -23.34 34.10 2.43
C GLU A 13 -24.47 33.33 1.74
N ALA A 14 -24.39 33.20 0.41
CA ALA A 14 -25.39 32.52 -0.39
C ALA A 14 -25.57 31.03 0.02
N PRO A 15 -26.81 30.53 0.17
CA PRO A 15 -27.10 29.15 0.60
C PRO A 15 -26.40 28.06 -0.21
N ASN A 16 -26.19 28.28 -1.51
CA ASN A 16 -25.57 27.32 -2.43
C ASN A 16 -24.10 27.02 -2.11
N ALA A 17 -23.36 27.99 -1.57
CA ALA A 17 -21.95 27.82 -1.29
C ALA A 17 -21.69 26.93 -0.07
N ARG A 18 -22.59 26.90 0.94
CA ARG A 18 -22.45 26.00 2.10
C ARG A 18 -22.75 24.54 1.75
N ARG A 19 -23.67 24.33 0.81
CA ARG A 19 -24.09 23.02 0.30
C ARG A 19 -22.96 22.28 -0.43
N THR A 20 -22.16 22.98 -1.23
CA THR A 20 -21.06 22.37 -2.00
C THR A 20 -19.88 21.94 -1.13
N TRP A 21 -19.62 22.62 -0.02
CA TRP A 21 -18.53 22.31 0.90
C TRP A 21 -18.68 20.92 1.55
N HIS A 22 -19.82 20.65 2.18
CA HIS A 22 -20.01 19.38 2.87
C HIS A 22 -20.12 18.20 1.91
N LEU A 23 -20.61 18.40 0.68
CA LEU A 23 -20.58 17.37 -0.36
C LEU A 23 -19.14 16.99 -0.73
N ARG A 24 -18.24 17.96 -0.86
CA ARG A 24 -16.80 17.71 -1.11
C ARG A 24 -16.13 17.01 0.09
N ALA A 25 -16.43 17.45 1.32
CA ALA A 25 -15.87 16.82 2.52
C ALA A 25 -16.32 15.34 2.67
N ASN A 26 -17.58 15.02 2.35
CA ASN A 26 -18.06 13.64 2.38
C ASN A 26 -17.52 12.79 1.22
N ALA A 27 -17.13 13.39 0.09
CA ALA A 27 -16.47 12.65 -0.99
C ALA A 27 -15.13 12.06 -0.52
N VAL A 28 -14.38 12.79 0.32
CA VAL A 28 -13.13 12.28 0.93
C VAL A 28 -13.39 11.03 1.78
N VAL A 29 -14.46 11.02 2.57
CA VAL A 29 -14.86 9.85 3.37
C VAL A 29 -15.10 8.63 2.47
N LEU A 30 -15.81 8.81 1.35
CA LEU A 30 -16.09 7.73 0.41
C LEU A 30 -14.82 7.21 -0.28
N VAL A 31 -13.87 8.10 -0.62
CA VAL A 31 -12.57 7.70 -1.19
C VAL A 31 -11.83 6.75 -0.25
N TYR A 32 -11.77 7.07 1.05
CA TYR A 32 -11.13 6.19 2.03
C TYR A 32 -11.88 4.87 2.25
N VAL A 33 -13.22 4.87 2.20
CA VAL A 33 -14.02 3.63 2.27
C VAL A 33 -13.73 2.73 1.05
N VAL A 34 -13.66 3.31 -0.14
CA VAL A 34 -13.30 2.58 -1.37
C VAL A 34 -11.86 2.06 -1.28
N ALA A 35 -10.91 2.87 -0.83
CA ALA A 35 -9.52 2.46 -0.65
C ALA A 35 -9.39 1.32 0.38
N ALA A 36 -10.13 1.37 1.48
CA ALA A 36 -10.16 0.28 2.46
C ALA A 36 -10.72 -1.02 1.86
N CYS A 37 -11.78 -0.93 1.05
CA CYS A 37 -12.34 -2.09 0.34
C CYS A 37 -11.33 -2.67 -0.67
N ALA A 38 -10.65 -1.82 -1.43
CA ALA A 38 -9.60 -2.23 -2.36
C ALA A 38 -8.44 -2.93 -1.63
N ALA A 39 -8.05 -2.40 -0.47
CA ALA A 39 -7.02 -3.01 0.38
C ALA A 39 -7.43 -4.42 0.87
N VAL A 40 -8.70 -4.62 1.24
CA VAL A 40 -9.21 -5.96 1.62
C VAL A 40 -9.19 -6.92 0.43
N VAL A 41 -9.62 -6.48 -0.75
CA VAL A 41 -9.66 -7.33 -1.95
C VAL A 41 -8.26 -7.74 -2.39
N ALA A 42 -7.33 -6.79 -2.40
CA ALA A 42 -5.97 -7.06 -2.85
C ALA A 42 -5.08 -7.74 -1.79
N HIS A 43 -5.52 -7.89 -0.53
CA HIS A 43 -4.78 -8.62 0.52
C HIS A 43 -4.45 -10.08 0.14
N GLY A 44 -5.26 -10.72 -0.73
CA GLY A 44 -5.01 -12.08 -1.21
C GLY A 44 -4.11 -12.18 -2.45
N ALA A 45 -3.84 -11.06 -3.13
CA ALA A 45 -3.08 -11.01 -4.39
C ALA A 45 -1.79 -10.18 -4.27
N LEU A 46 -1.72 -9.28 -3.30
CA LEU A 46 -0.58 -8.43 -2.98
C LEU A 46 -0.21 -8.67 -1.51
N PRO A 47 1.08 -8.63 -1.14
CA PRO A 47 1.55 -8.77 0.25
C PRO A 47 1.24 -7.49 1.06
N MET A 48 -0.02 -7.11 1.15
CA MET A 48 -0.46 -5.94 1.91
C MET A 48 -0.81 -6.34 3.34
N PRO A 49 -0.39 -5.55 4.35
CA PRO A 49 -0.68 -5.89 5.73
C PRO A 49 -2.12 -5.54 6.12
N ARG A 50 -2.75 -6.37 6.96
CA ARG A 50 -4.15 -6.19 7.40
C ARG A 50 -4.41 -4.85 8.08
N TRP A 51 -3.41 -4.28 8.75
CA TRP A 51 -3.53 -2.99 9.44
C TRP A 51 -3.86 -1.85 8.46
N LEU A 52 -3.46 -1.93 7.19
CA LEU A 52 -3.66 -0.88 6.19
C LEU A 52 -5.15 -0.64 5.93
N ALA A 53 -5.94 -1.70 5.71
CA ALA A 53 -7.38 -1.59 5.49
C ALA A 53 -8.11 -0.99 6.69
N VAL A 54 -7.73 -1.40 7.91
CA VAL A 54 -8.29 -0.88 9.17
C VAL A 54 -7.97 0.62 9.31
N HIS A 55 -6.73 1.04 9.04
CA HIS A 55 -6.34 2.44 9.17
C HIS A 55 -6.92 3.32 8.05
N LEU A 56 -7.04 2.82 6.82
CA LEU A 56 -7.76 3.52 5.75
C LEU A 56 -9.22 3.81 6.17
N LEU A 57 -9.89 2.85 6.80
CA LEU A 57 -11.26 3.02 7.29
C LEU A 57 -11.34 3.94 8.52
N LEU A 58 -10.55 3.68 9.57
CA LEU A 58 -10.65 4.39 10.86
C LEU A 58 -9.91 5.73 10.86
N LEU A 59 -8.62 5.72 10.52
CA LEU A 59 -7.79 6.93 10.49
C LEU A 59 -8.13 7.81 9.26
N GLY A 60 -8.42 7.21 8.11
CA GLY A 60 -8.88 7.93 6.92
C GLY A 60 -10.36 8.30 6.99
N GLY A 61 -11.22 7.33 6.73
CA GLY A 61 -12.66 7.54 6.55
C GLY A 61 -13.38 8.09 7.78
N ALA A 62 -13.29 7.39 8.92
CA ALA A 62 -14.01 7.75 10.13
C ALA A 62 -13.51 9.08 10.72
N THR A 63 -12.20 9.31 10.76
CA THR A 63 -11.64 10.58 11.29
C THR A 63 -12.02 11.79 10.42
N ASN A 64 -12.00 11.65 9.09
CA ASN A 64 -12.51 12.71 8.19
C ASN A 64 -13.99 13.00 8.45
N ALA A 65 -14.81 11.95 8.63
CA ALA A 65 -16.22 12.12 8.97
C ALA A 65 -16.38 12.81 10.34
N ILE A 66 -15.67 12.36 11.36
CA ILE A 66 -15.75 12.91 12.73
C ILE A 66 -15.37 14.38 12.75
N VAL A 67 -14.21 14.77 12.20
CA VAL A 67 -13.73 16.16 12.20
C VAL A 67 -14.68 17.08 11.43
N THR A 68 -15.27 16.59 10.34
CA THR A 68 -16.25 17.35 9.54
C THR A 68 -17.57 17.53 10.30
N TRP A 69 -18.10 16.45 10.87
CA TRP A 69 -19.46 16.42 11.40
C TRP A 69 -19.57 16.93 12.83
N THR A 70 -18.56 16.71 13.68
CA THR A 70 -18.58 17.23 15.05
C THR A 70 -18.55 18.75 15.09
N GLU A 71 -17.82 19.42 14.19
CA GLU A 71 -17.90 20.88 14.04
C GLU A 71 -19.31 21.31 13.64
N HIS A 72 -19.89 20.67 12.62
CA HIS A 72 -21.22 20.99 12.14
C HIS A 72 -22.28 20.83 13.25
N PHE A 73 -22.25 19.71 13.97
CA PHE A 73 -23.19 19.45 15.06
C PHE A 73 -22.99 20.40 16.24
N ALA A 74 -21.76 20.69 16.64
CA ALA A 74 -21.49 21.64 17.71
C ALA A 74 -22.03 23.04 17.37
N VAL A 75 -21.79 23.52 16.15
CA VAL A 75 -22.30 24.79 15.66
C VAL A 75 -23.84 24.80 15.63
N ALA A 76 -24.46 23.74 15.11
CA ALA A 76 -25.91 23.63 14.98
C ALA A 76 -26.61 23.56 16.36
N LEU A 77 -26.12 22.71 17.27
CA LEU A 77 -26.70 22.50 18.60
C LEU A 77 -26.52 23.69 19.54
N LEU A 78 -25.41 24.40 19.42
CA LEU A 78 -25.09 25.56 20.25
C LEU A 78 -25.50 26.90 19.62
N ARG A 79 -26.05 26.88 18.40
CA ARG A 79 -26.40 28.08 17.62
C ARG A 79 -25.22 29.06 17.52
N ALA A 80 -24.02 28.52 17.43
CA ALA A 80 -22.79 29.29 17.37
C ALA A 80 -22.51 29.78 15.94
N ARG A 81 -21.54 30.67 15.78
CA ARG A 81 -21.03 31.03 14.45
C ARG A 81 -20.08 29.93 13.95
N PRO A 82 -20.23 29.45 12.70
CA PRO A 82 -19.29 28.49 12.12
C PRO A 82 -17.90 29.11 11.97
N ALA A 83 -16.86 28.28 11.95
CA ALA A 83 -15.53 28.74 11.61
C ALA A 83 -15.47 29.22 10.14
N SER A 84 -14.39 29.93 9.79
CA SER A 84 -14.18 30.32 8.39
C SER A 84 -13.97 29.06 7.52
N ARG A 85 -14.44 29.11 6.28
CA ARG A 85 -14.26 27.99 5.34
C ARG A 85 -12.80 27.69 5.06
N ARG A 86 -11.98 28.73 4.95
CA ARG A 86 -10.53 28.60 4.75
C ARG A 86 -9.90 27.82 5.90
N TRP A 87 -10.31 28.09 7.14
CA TRP A 87 -9.87 27.33 8.30
C TRP A 87 -10.31 25.87 8.25
N SER A 88 -11.59 25.63 7.95
CA SER A 88 -12.14 24.26 7.85
C SER A 88 -11.46 23.45 6.73
N ALA A 89 -11.18 24.09 5.59
CA ALA A 89 -10.47 23.49 4.47
C ALA A 89 -9.00 23.22 4.78
N ALA A 90 -8.28 24.20 5.33
CA ALA A 90 -6.88 24.01 5.73
C ALA A 90 -6.73 22.88 6.74
N ARG A 91 -7.62 22.80 7.73
CA ARG A 91 -7.63 21.72 8.72
C ARG A 91 -7.88 20.35 8.09
N LEU A 92 -8.82 20.25 7.14
CA LEU A 92 -9.12 19.00 6.44
C LEU A 92 -7.98 18.57 5.51
N VAL A 93 -7.32 19.51 4.82
CA VAL A 93 -6.12 19.22 4.01
C VAL A 93 -4.98 18.73 4.89
N ALA A 94 -4.69 19.45 5.97
CA ALA A 94 -3.65 19.06 6.92
C ALA A 94 -3.91 17.69 7.56
N LEU A 95 -5.18 17.37 7.87
CA LEU A 95 -5.58 16.04 8.32
C LEU A 95 -5.15 14.99 7.30
N ASN A 96 -5.55 15.14 6.03
CA ASN A 96 -5.32 14.13 5.00
C ASN A 96 -3.84 14.00 4.63
N VAL A 97 -3.08 15.10 4.63
CA VAL A 97 -1.60 15.06 4.50
C VAL A 97 -1.00 14.25 5.65
N GLY A 98 -1.45 14.46 6.89
CA GLY A 98 -1.01 13.68 8.04
C GLY A 98 -1.41 12.20 7.95
N VAL A 99 -2.62 11.89 7.51
CA VAL A 99 -3.08 10.49 7.33
C VAL A 99 -2.21 9.78 6.29
N VAL A 100 -2.06 10.36 5.09
CA VAL A 100 -1.23 9.79 4.03
C VAL A 100 0.22 9.67 4.49
N GLY A 101 0.76 10.68 5.16
CA GLY A 101 2.12 10.65 5.70
C GLY A 101 2.34 9.51 6.71
N VAL A 102 1.40 9.24 7.62
CA VAL A 102 1.50 8.10 8.54
C VAL A 102 1.38 6.77 7.79
N LEU A 103 0.40 6.63 6.88
CA LEU A 103 0.21 5.39 6.12
C LEU A 103 1.44 5.06 5.26
N CYS A 104 1.97 6.04 4.53
CA CYS A 104 3.19 5.90 3.72
C CYS A 104 4.42 5.71 4.59
N GLY A 105 4.57 6.48 5.68
CA GLY A 105 5.70 6.37 6.59
C GLY A 105 5.81 5.00 7.24
N VAL A 106 4.69 4.42 7.68
CA VAL A 106 4.68 3.07 8.25
C VAL A 106 4.88 2.01 7.16
N SER A 107 4.23 2.15 6.00
CA SER A 107 4.33 1.15 4.92
C SER A 107 5.72 1.12 4.24
N ALA A 108 6.36 2.27 4.10
CA ALA A 108 7.71 2.41 3.56
C ALA A 108 8.80 2.30 4.64
N ASP A 109 8.42 1.97 5.88
CA ASP A 109 9.32 1.83 7.03
C ASP A 109 10.24 3.06 7.25
N VAL A 110 9.67 4.27 7.14
CA VAL A 110 10.33 5.58 7.33
C VAL A 110 9.91 6.21 8.67
N PRO A 111 10.71 6.11 9.74
CA PRO A 111 10.35 6.60 11.09
C PRO A 111 10.13 8.11 11.14
N ALA A 112 11.00 8.87 10.47
CA ALA A 112 10.93 10.33 10.48
C ALA A 112 9.62 10.84 9.85
N LEU A 113 9.18 10.22 8.76
CA LEU A 113 7.91 10.53 8.12
C LEU A 113 6.73 10.13 9.01
N THR A 114 6.77 8.94 9.61
CA THR A 114 5.74 8.46 10.55
C THR A 114 5.57 9.41 11.73
N VAL A 115 6.67 9.78 12.39
CA VAL A 115 6.67 10.69 13.54
C VAL A 115 6.24 12.09 13.12
N GLY A 116 6.78 12.64 12.02
CA GLY A 116 6.42 13.96 11.52
C GLY A 116 4.93 14.07 11.15
N ALA A 117 4.40 13.06 10.47
CA ALA A 117 2.99 12.99 10.11
C ALA A 117 2.08 12.79 11.34
N ALA A 118 2.50 12.01 12.34
CA ALA A 118 1.80 11.85 13.60
C ALA A 118 1.75 13.16 14.43
N VAL A 119 2.83 13.95 14.42
CA VAL A 119 2.86 15.29 15.03
C VAL A 119 1.89 16.22 14.33
N LEU A 120 1.85 16.21 12.99
CA LEU A 120 0.89 16.99 12.21
C LEU A 120 -0.56 16.59 12.54
N LEU A 121 -0.87 15.30 12.59
CA LEU A 121 -2.19 14.81 12.98
C LEU A 121 -2.58 15.26 14.38
N THR A 122 -1.65 15.17 15.34
CA THR A 122 -1.87 15.64 16.71
C THR A 122 -2.19 17.13 16.74
N ALA A 123 -1.43 17.96 16.01
CA ALA A 123 -1.68 19.39 15.91
C ALA A 123 -3.07 19.70 15.32
N VAL A 124 -3.48 18.97 14.27
CA VAL A 124 -4.80 19.10 13.65
C VAL A 124 -5.93 18.76 14.63
N VAL A 125 -5.78 17.67 15.39
CA VAL A 125 -6.78 17.22 16.39
C VAL A 125 -6.88 18.21 17.54
N VAL A 126 -5.74 18.72 18.05
CA VAL A 126 -5.72 19.75 19.10
C VAL A 126 -6.36 21.05 18.61
N ALA A 127 -6.09 21.45 17.37
CA ALA A 127 -6.72 22.63 16.76
C ALA A 127 -8.24 22.45 16.62
N HIS A 128 -8.70 21.26 16.22
CA HIS A 128 -10.13 20.92 16.15
C HIS A 128 -10.80 20.95 17.53
N ALA A 129 -10.20 20.30 18.53
CA ALA A 129 -10.70 20.29 19.91
C ALA A 129 -10.75 21.71 20.50
N SER A 130 -9.73 22.52 20.23
CA SER A 130 -9.69 23.92 20.65
C SER A 130 -10.82 24.74 20.03
N ALA A 131 -11.11 24.55 18.74
CA ALA A 131 -12.24 25.20 18.08
C ALA A 131 -13.57 24.80 18.71
N LEU A 132 -13.78 23.51 18.99
CA LEU A 132 -14.98 23.02 19.68
C LEU A 132 -15.10 23.58 21.11
N ALA A 133 -13.99 23.66 21.85
CA ALA A 133 -13.96 24.23 23.20
C ALA A 133 -14.29 25.73 23.21
N VAL A 134 -13.83 26.49 22.21
CA VAL A 134 -14.18 27.91 22.05
C VAL A 134 -15.67 28.07 21.75
N VAL A 135 -16.21 27.24 20.85
CA VAL A 135 -17.65 27.22 20.54
C VAL A 135 -18.47 26.90 21.79
N TRP A 136 -18.02 25.91 22.58
CA TRP A 136 -18.65 25.52 23.83
C TRP A 136 -18.65 26.66 24.85
N LYS A 137 -17.51 27.32 25.09
CA LYS A 137 -17.37 28.43 26.05
C LYS A 137 -18.21 29.66 25.68
N ARG A 138 -18.45 29.88 24.38
CA ARG A 138 -19.20 31.05 23.88
C ARG A 138 -20.70 30.81 23.75
N ALA A 139 -21.17 29.59 23.96
CA ALA A 139 -22.59 29.26 23.82
C ALA A 139 -23.40 29.75 25.02
N LEU A 140 -24.51 30.45 24.77
CA LEU A 140 -25.49 30.77 25.80
C LEU A 140 -26.15 29.47 26.28
N MET A 141 -26.23 29.28 27.60
CA MET A 141 -26.65 28.05 28.31
C MET A 141 -27.59 27.12 27.52
N SER A 142 -26.99 26.21 26.74
CA SER A 142 -27.72 25.20 25.98
C SER A 142 -27.63 23.86 26.70
N ARG A 143 -28.77 23.21 26.92
CA ARG A 143 -28.83 21.84 27.48
C ARG A 143 -28.01 20.81 26.68
N PHE A 144 -27.71 21.12 25.41
CA PHE A 144 -26.93 20.28 24.51
C PHE A 144 -25.42 20.53 24.58
N ALA A 145 -24.95 21.51 25.35
CA ALA A 145 -23.53 21.81 25.49
C ALA A 145 -22.69 20.63 26.01
N ARG A 146 -23.30 19.71 26.76
CA ARG A 146 -22.61 18.53 27.29
C ARG A 146 -22.24 17.49 26.24
N THR A 147 -22.87 17.47 25.07
CA THR A 147 -22.45 16.56 23.98
C THR A 147 -21.09 16.96 23.41
N VAL A 148 -20.69 18.24 23.51
CA VAL A 148 -19.34 18.68 23.14
C VAL A 148 -18.28 18.05 24.06
N GLY A 149 -18.63 17.74 25.31
CA GLY A 149 -17.74 17.02 26.23
C GLY A 149 -17.27 15.67 25.66
N TYR A 150 -18.18 14.91 25.01
CA TYR A 150 -17.81 13.67 24.34
C TYR A 150 -16.77 13.90 23.23
N TYR A 151 -16.94 14.95 22.43
CA TYR A 151 -16.02 15.26 21.33
C TYR A 151 -14.64 15.66 21.83
N LEU A 152 -14.56 16.40 22.94
CA LEU A 152 -13.31 16.78 23.57
C LEU A 152 -12.60 15.57 24.19
N THR A 153 -13.34 14.70 24.90
CA THR A 153 -12.78 13.46 25.46
C THR A 153 -12.30 12.52 24.35
N ALA A 154 -13.08 12.36 23.28
CA ALA A 154 -12.69 11.58 22.11
C ALA A 154 -11.39 12.12 21.49
N ALA A 155 -11.28 13.44 21.29
CA ALA A 155 -10.08 14.06 20.73
C ALA A 155 -8.84 13.80 21.61
N GLY A 156 -8.99 13.85 22.94
CA GLY A 156 -7.92 13.46 23.87
C GLY A 156 -7.52 11.99 23.70
N ALA A 157 -8.49 11.08 23.55
CA ALA A 157 -8.22 9.68 23.30
C ALA A 157 -7.51 9.44 21.96
N LEU A 158 -7.82 10.20 20.90
CA LEU A 158 -7.10 10.13 19.63
C LEU A 158 -5.64 10.60 19.77
N VAL A 159 -5.37 11.66 20.53
CA VAL A 159 -3.98 12.11 20.78
C VAL A 159 -3.19 11.00 21.48
N VAL A 160 -3.77 10.39 22.52
CA VAL A 160 -3.17 9.22 23.19
C VAL A 160 -2.98 8.06 22.21
N GLY A 161 -3.99 7.77 21.38
CA GLY A 161 -3.93 6.74 20.35
C GLY A 161 -2.82 6.96 19.33
N ILE A 162 -2.64 8.19 18.83
CA ILE A 162 -1.54 8.55 17.89
C ILE A 162 -0.19 8.32 18.57
N THR A 163 -0.02 8.79 19.82
CA THR A 163 1.22 8.59 20.57
C THR A 163 1.52 7.10 20.75
N LEU A 164 0.56 6.30 21.21
CA LEU A 164 0.71 4.85 21.38
C LEU A 164 1.01 4.15 20.05
N GLY A 165 0.42 4.60 18.94
CA GLY A 165 0.69 4.07 17.60
C GLY A 165 2.14 4.28 17.18
N VAL A 166 2.67 5.51 17.35
CA VAL A 166 4.09 5.80 17.09
C VAL A 166 5.00 4.93 17.96
N LEU A 167 4.71 4.83 19.26
CA LEU A 167 5.49 4.00 20.18
C LEU A 167 5.46 2.53 19.78
N THR A 168 4.32 2.01 19.32
CA THR A 168 4.17 0.63 18.82
C THR A 168 5.07 0.38 17.60
N VAL A 169 5.11 1.32 16.64
CA VAL A 169 5.99 1.25 15.47
C VAL A 169 7.46 1.28 15.89
N MET A 170 7.85 2.15 16.84
CA MET A 170 9.23 2.19 17.31
C MET A 170 9.63 0.92 18.07
N ALA A 171 8.71 0.36 18.88
CA ALA A 171 8.89 -0.91 19.58
C ALA A 171 9.12 -2.08 18.61
N HIS A 172 8.31 -2.16 17.54
CA HIS A 172 8.44 -3.20 16.51
C HIS A 172 9.83 -3.20 15.84
N ARG A 173 10.42 -2.01 15.69
CA ARG A 173 11.75 -1.82 15.11
C ARG A 173 12.91 -2.05 16.07
N GLY A 174 12.65 -2.45 17.32
CA GLY A 174 13.68 -2.50 18.37
C GLY A 174 14.29 -1.14 18.70
N SER A 175 13.63 -0.05 18.30
CA SER A 175 14.11 1.32 18.52
C SER A 175 13.66 1.82 19.89
N TRP A 176 14.46 2.73 20.49
CA TRP A 176 14.19 3.36 21.79
C TRP A 176 14.04 2.39 22.98
N GLY A 177 14.49 1.13 22.85
CA GLY A 177 14.45 0.14 23.93
C GLY A 177 13.05 -0.36 24.28
N LEU A 178 12.08 -0.23 23.37
CA LEU A 178 10.65 -0.51 23.62
C LEU A 178 10.19 -1.89 23.13
N SER A 179 11.07 -2.73 22.57
CA SER A 179 10.69 -4.03 21.97
C SER A 179 9.97 -4.96 22.93
N ALA A 180 10.32 -4.91 24.22
CA ALA A 180 9.71 -5.74 25.27
C ALA A 180 8.26 -5.35 25.63
N VAL A 181 7.77 -4.20 25.15
CA VAL A 181 6.42 -3.68 25.48
C VAL A 181 5.55 -3.44 24.24
N HIS A 182 5.87 -4.09 23.12
CA HIS A 182 5.16 -3.89 21.85
C HIS A 182 3.67 -4.25 21.96
N ASP A 183 3.35 -5.38 22.60
CA ASP A 183 1.98 -5.92 22.68
C ASP A 183 1.09 -5.05 23.60
N GLU A 184 1.65 -4.55 24.70
CA GLU A 184 1.04 -3.59 25.62
C GLU A 184 0.65 -2.30 24.89
N LEU A 185 1.57 -1.75 24.10
CA LEU A 185 1.36 -0.53 23.34
C LEU A 185 0.31 -0.73 22.24
N HIS A 186 0.36 -1.88 21.54
CA HIS A 186 -0.59 -2.19 20.47
C HIS A 186 -2.02 -2.36 21.03
N ALA A 187 -2.19 -3.16 22.09
CA ALA A 187 -3.50 -3.32 22.73
C ALA A 187 -4.05 -1.97 23.21
N ALA A 188 -3.24 -1.16 23.89
CA ALA A 188 -3.64 0.16 24.37
C ALA A 188 -4.01 1.12 23.21
N HIS A 189 -3.27 1.07 22.10
CA HIS A 189 -3.55 1.85 20.88
C HIS A 189 -4.93 1.52 20.31
N VAL A 190 -5.29 0.23 20.21
CA VAL A 190 -6.61 -0.19 19.72
C VAL A 190 -7.73 0.37 20.58
N HIS A 191 -7.60 0.33 21.92
CA HIS A 191 -8.64 0.80 22.83
C HIS A 191 -8.81 2.32 22.78
N ALA A 192 -7.70 3.06 22.78
CA ALA A 192 -7.73 4.52 22.70
C ALA A 192 -8.43 5.01 21.41
N ASN A 193 -8.26 4.30 20.29
CA ASN A 193 -8.85 4.69 19.01
C ASN A 193 -10.29 4.16 18.82
N LEU A 194 -10.53 2.87 19.03
CA LEU A 194 -11.84 2.27 18.75
C LEU A 194 -12.88 2.67 19.81
N PHE A 195 -12.56 2.45 21.09
CA PHE A 195 -13.43 2.74 22.22
C PHE A 195 -13.34 4.20 22.71
N GLY A 196 -12.22 4.87 22.43
CA GLY A 196 -12.08 6.30 22.69
C GLY A 196 -12.56 7.17 21.53
N TRP A 197 -11.68 7.36 20.54
CA TRP A 197 -11.92 8.30 19.45
C TRP A 197 -13.25 8.09 18.72
N VAL A 198 -13.49 6.86 18.24
CA VAL A 198 -14.69 6.57 17.44
C VAL A 198 -15.92 6.43 18.34
N ALA A 199 -15.91 5.52 19.30
CA ALA A 199 -17.09 5.21 20.11
C ALA A 199 -17.62 6.40 20.93
N LEU A 200 -16.77 7.18 21.60
CA LEU A 200 -17.23 8.34 22.35
C LEU A 200 -17.84 9.41 21.42
N THR A 201 -17.26 9.61 20.22
CA THR A 201 -17.83 10.53 19.24
C THR A 201 -19.22 10.09 18.78
N VAL A 202 -19.37 8.79 18.50
CA VAL A 202 -20.64 8.21 18.07
C VAL A 202 -21.70 8.32 19.16
N LEU A 203 -21.39 7.91 20.39
CA LEU A 203 -22.29 8.01 21.54
C LEU A 203 -22.74 9.46 21.79
N GLY A 204 -21.79 10.41 21.81
CA GLY A 204 -22.08 11.83 21.99
C GLY A 204 -23.03 12.41 20.93
N THR A 205 -22.87 11.95 19.68
CA THR A 205 -23.70 12.39 18.56
C THR A 205 -25.10 11.75 18.59
N LEU A 206 -25.18 10.45 18.91
CA LEU A 206 -26.41 9.69 18.87
C LEU A 206 -27.48 10.17 19.86
N PHE A 207 -27.09 10.70 21.03
CA PHE A 207 -28.07 11.29 21.96
C PHE A 207 -28.95 12.37 21.31
N THR A 208 -28.44 13.06 20.30
CA THR A 208 -29.18 14.11 19.57
C THR A 208 -29.63 13.66 18.19
N LEU A 209 -28.83 12.85 17.51
CA LEU A 209 -29.09 12.39 16.16
C LEU A 209 -30.19 11.31 16.12
N TRP A 210 -30.28 10.43 17.13
CA TRP A 210 -31.21 9.30 17.10
C TRP A 210 -32.69 9.70 17.06
N PRO A 211 -33.21 10.56 17.95
CA PRO A 211 -34.59 11.04 17.84
C PRO A 211 -34.84 11.81 16.53
N THR A 212 -33.80 12.47 16.02
CA THR A 212 -33.85 13.25 14.77
C THR A 212 -34.02 12.33 13.56
N VAL A 213 -33.25 11.25 13.46
CA VAL A 213 -33.36 10.23 12.42
C VAL A 213 -34.74 9.55 12.46
N LEU A 214 -35.20 9.14 13.65
CA LEU A 214 -36.53 8.55 13.82
C LEU A 214 -37.68 9.55 13.63
N ARG A 215 -37.39 10.86 13.58
CA ARG A 215 -38.38 11.95 13.54
C ARG A 215 -39.37 11.86 14.70
N THR A 216 -38.84 11.74 15.92
CA THR A 216 -39.60 11.67 17.16
C THR A 216 -39.01 12.62 18.20
N ARG A 217 -39.80 12.94 19.24
CA ARG A 217 -39.35 13.81 20.32
C ARG A 217 -38.34 13.06 21.19
N MET A 218 -37.27 13.77 21.56
CA MET A 218 -36.31 13.31 22.57
C MET A 218 -37.05 12.97 23.88
N VAL A 219 -36.69 11.84 24.48
CA VAL A 219 -37.25 11.41 25.77
C VAL A 219 -36.69 12.26 26.92
N ASP A 220 -37.39 12.28 28.06
CA ASP A 220 -36.93 13.02 29.24
C ASP A 220 -35.72 12.35 29.89
N GLY A 221 -34.88 13.12 30.58
CA GLY A 221 -33.71 12.59 31.30
C GLY A 221 -32.48 12.27 30.43
N VAL A 222 -32.56 12.39 29.09
CA VAL A 222 -31.46 12.08 28.15
C VAL A 222 -30.13 12.73 28.53
N MET A 223 -30.15 14.00 28.97
CA MET A 223 -28.91 14.69 29.28
C MET A 223 -28.25 14.26 30.60
N ALA A 224 -29.04 13.74 31.54
CA ALA A 224 -28.51 13.16 32.77
C ALA A 224 -27.86 11.81 32.48
N ASP A 225 -28.46 11.00 31.61
CA ASP A 225 -27.90 9.74 31.15
C ASP A 225 -26.63 9.97 30.30
N ALA A 226 -26.66 10.95 29.39
CA ALA A 226 -25.48 11.33 28.61
C ALA A 226 -24.32 11.79 29.50
N THR A 227 -24.57 12.52 30.58
CA THR A 227 -23.51 12.97 31.50
C THR A 227 -22.90 11.80 32.25
N ARG A 228 -23.74 10.93 32.83
CA ARG A 228 -23.29 9.76 33.59
C ARG A 228 -22.56 8.76 32.70
N SER A 229 -23.08 8.54 31.48
CA SER A 229 -22.44 7.70 30.48
C SER A 229 -21.04 8.21 30.15
N LEU A 230 -20.86 9.52 29.91
CA LEU A 230 -19.56 10.09 29.57
C LEU A 230 -18.54 9.83 30.66
N TRP A 231 -18.91 10.08 31.91
CA TRP A 231 -18.03 9.84 33.06
C TRP A 231 -17.62 8.37 33.16
N LEU A 232 -18.59 7.46 33.07
CA LEU A 232 -18.33 6.01 33.14
C LEU A 232 -17.43 5.53 32.00
N THR A 233 -17.72 5.94 30.76
CA THR A 233 -16.91 5.56 29.59
C THR A 233 -15.54 6.21 29.61
N ALA A 234 -15.40 7.48 30.05
CA ALA A 234 -14.12 8.17 30.07
C ALA A 234 -13.18 7.61 31.15
N VAL A 235 -13.70 7.41 32.36
CA VAL A 235 -12.92 6.82 33.48
C VAL A 235 -12.57 5.37 33.15
N GLY A 236 -13.54 4.58 32.70
CA GLY A 236 -13.31 3.19 32.33
C GLY A 236 -12.25 3.05 31.23
N LEU A 237 -12.33 3.87 30.18
CA LEU A 237 -11.32 3.89 29.12
C LEU A 237 -9.94 4.28 29.63
N ALA A 238 -9.83 5.32 30.47
CA ALA A 238 -8.56 5.77 31.01
C ALA A 238 -7.89 4.70 31.88
N VAL A 239 -8.66 4.02 32.73
CA VAL A 239 -8.17 2.88 33.53
C VAL A 239 -7.74 1.74 32.63
N THR A 240 -8.53 1.40 31.60
CA THR A 240 -8.24 0.30 30.68
C THR A 240 -6.96 0.55 29.90
N VAL A 241 -6.82 1.72 29.26
CA VAL A 241 -5.63 2.09 28.49
C VAL A 241 -4.39 2.13 29.38
N GLY A 242 -4.49 2.74 30.57
CA GLY A 242 -3.37 2.79 31.52
C GLY A 242 -2.94 1.41 32.02
N ALA A 243 -3.91 0.53 32.28
CA ALA A 243 -3.64 -0.85 32.69
C ALA A 243 -3.00 -1.68 31.57
N LEU A 244 -3.44 -1.52 30.32
CA LEU A 244 -2.85 -2.20 29.16
C LEU A 244 -1.40 -1.77 28.92
N VAL A 245 -1.10 -0.47 29.00
CA VAL A 245 0.29 0.03 28.93
C VAL A 245 1.16 -0.54 30.05
N ALA A 246 0.57 -0.82 31.22
CA ALA A 246 1.26 -1.44 32.35
C ALA A 246 1.31 -2.98 32.30
N GLY A 247 0.83 -3.62 31.23
CA GLY A 247 0.74 -5.09 31.11
C GLY A 247 -0.28 -5.76 32.03
N GLN A 248 -1.19 -4.98 32.65
CA GLN A 248 -2.14 -5.45 33.66
C GLN A 248 -3.51 -5.78 33.08
N ARG A 249 -3.60 -6.89 32.32
CA ARG A 249 -4.84 -7.29 31.60
C ARG A 249 -6.08 -7.41 32.49
N LEU A 250 -5.94 -7.89 33.73
CA LEU A 250 -7.09 -8.07 34.63
C LEU A 250 -7.59 -6.72 35.17
N VAL A 251 -6.68 -5.78 35.42
CA VAL A 251 -7.05 -4.40 35.78
C VAL A 251 -7.71 -3.71 34.58
N ALA A 252 -7.25 -3.99 33.36
CA ALA A 252 -7.90 -3.53 32.14
C ALA A 252 -9.33 -4.09 32.00
N ALA A 253 -9.55 -5.38 32.28
CA ALA A 253 -10.89 -5.97 32.30
C ALA A 253 -11.82 -5.27 33.30
N VAL A 254 -11.32 -4.98 34.51
CA VAL A 254 -12.07 -4.22 35.54
C VAL A 254 -12.33 -2.78 35.09
N GLY A 255 -11.39 -2.13 34.42
CA GLY A 255 -11.56 -0.80 33.82
C GLY A 255 -12.62 -0.78 32.72
N MET A 256 -12.79 -1.88 31.99
CA MET A 256 -13.75 -1.97 30.90
C MET A 256 -15.18 -2.25 31.38
N LEU A 257 -15.38 -2.74 32.62
CA LEU A 257 -16.71 -2.88 33.25
C LEU A 257 -17.50 -1.55 33.36
N PRO A 258 -16.95 -0.46 33.94
CA PRO A 258 -17.64 0.83 33.94
C PRO A 258 -17.80 1.39 32.52
N TYR A 259 -16.89 1.09 31.58
CA TYR A 259 -17.07 1.47 30.18
C TYR A 259 -18.33 0.82 29.58
N VAL A 260 -18.48 -0.50 29.70
CA VAL A 260 -19.68 -1.24 29.28
C VAL A 260 -20.93 -0.69 29.98
N GLY A 261 -20.85 -0.44 31.29
CA GLY A 261 -21.95 0.17 32.06
C GLY A 261 -22.36 1.55 31.50
N GLY A 262 -21.39 2.37 31.08
CA GLY A 262 -21.63 3.63 30.40
C GLY A 262 -22.33 3.47 29.05
N VAL A 263 -21.86 2.54 28.21
CA VAL A 263 -22.49 2.23 26.91
C VAL A 263 -23.94 1.75 27.10
N LEU A 264 -24.19 0.84 28.05
CA LEU A 264 -25.52 0.35 28.37
C LEU A 264 -26.43 1.47 28.89
N LEU A 265 -25.88 2.40 29.68
CA LEU A 265 -26.62 3.59 30.12
C LEU A 265 -26.99 4.49 28.96
N ALA A 266 -26.09 4.70 28.00
CA ALA A 266 -26.37 5.47 26.78
C ALA A 266 -27.47 4.85 25.90
N LEU A 267 -27.63 3.52 25.95
CA LEU A 267 -28.66 2.79 25.22
C LEU A 267 -30.07 2.95 25.81
N ARG A 268 -30.22 3.28 27.10
CA ARG A 268 -31.55 3.45 27.72
C ARG A 268 -32.44 4.48 26.99
N PRO A 269 -32.00 5.73 26.74
CA PRO A 269 -32.80 6.67 25.98
C PRO A 269 -32.99 6.25 24.52
N PHE A 270 -32.05 5.50 23.95
CA PHE A 270 -32.14 4.97 22.59
C PHE A 270 -33.31 3.98 22.47
N VAL A 271 -33.40 3.00 23.38
CA VAL A 271 -34.47 2.02 23.47
C VAL A 271 -35.81 2.67 23.84
N ALA A 272 -35.81 3.64 24.77
CA ALA A 272 -37.01 4.39 25.11
C ALA A 272 -37.58 5.16 23.90
N THR A 273 -36.69 5.73 23.07
CA THR A 273 -37.07 6.41 21.83
C THR A 273 -37.58 5.42 20.78
N TRP A 274 -36.93 4.26 20.63
CA TRP A 274 -37.39 3.16 19.77
C TRP A 274 -38.81 2.72 20.12
N ARG A 275 -39.10 2.50 21.41
CA ARG A 275 -40.44 2.09 21.86
C ARG A 275 -41.54 3.07 21.48
N ARG A 276 -41.21 4.36 21.35
CA ARG A 276 -42.16 5.38 20.86
C ARG A 276 -42.34 5.33 19.35
N LYS A 277 -41.27 5.05 18.59
CA LYS A 277 -41.31 4.91 17.14
C LYS A 277 -40.19 4.00 16.66
N ALA A 278 -40.57 2.85 16.10
CA ALA A 278 -39.60 1.86 15.63
C ALA A 278 -38.76 2.37 14.43
N PRO A 279 -37.51 1.90 14.29
CA PRO A 279 -36.71 2.09 13.08
C PRO A 279 -37.46 1.59 11.85
N HIS A 280 -37.59 2.44 10.83
CA HIS A 280 -38.39 2.15 9.63
C HIS A 280 -37.67 2.53 8.33
N ASP A 281 -36.44 3.03 8.43
CA ASP A 281 -35.63 3.48 7.30
C ASP A 281 -34.20 2.93 7.41
N PRO A 282 -33.44 2.87 6.30
CA PRO A 282 -32.09 2.32 6.29
C PRO A 282 -31.12 2.97 7.27
N ALA A 283 -31.18 4.29 7.43
CA ALA A 283 -30.27 4.99 8.33
C ALA A 283 -30.53 4.59 9.78
N ALA A 284 -31.80 4.52 10.18
CA ALA A 284 -32.20 4.11 11.52
C ALA A 284 -31.75 2.67 11.85
N TRP A 285 -31.91 1.72 10.92
CA TRP A 285 -31.49 0.34 11.12
C TRP A 285 -29.97 0.17 11.17
N SER A 286 -29.23 0.83 10.27
CA SER A 286 -27.76 0.80 10.32
C SER A 286 -27.23 1.37 11.63
N LEU A 287 -27.72 2.54 12.06
CA LEU A 287 -27.31 3.17 13.32
C LEU A 287 -27.70 2.33 14.54
N ALA A 288 -28.88 1.71 14.55
CA ALA A 288 -29.29 0.83 15.64
C ALA A 288 -28.36 -0.36 15.80
N ALA A 289 -28.11 -1.08 14.70
CA ALA A 289 -27.26 -2.26 14.75
C ALA A 289 -25.78 -1.88 15.00
N SER A 290 -25.30 -0.70 14.59
CA SER A 290 -23.95 -0.28 14.95
C SER A 290 -23.75 -0.07 16.45
N VAL A 291 -24.75 0.46 17.16
CA VAL A 291 -24.64 0.61 18.63
C VAL A 291 -24.76 -0.73 19.33
N ALA A 292 -25.55 -1.66 18.79
CA ALA A 292 -25.59 -3.03 19.27
C ALA A 292 -24.20 -3.69 19.14
N TRP A 293 -23.51 -3.51 18.01
CA TRP A 293 -22.14 -3.97 17.82
C TRP A 293 -21.14 -3.32 18.77
N LEU A 294 -21.28 -2.03 19.08
CA LEU A 294 -20.44 -1.39 20.10
C LEU A 294 -20.65 -2.03 21.48
N ALA A 295 -21.89 -2.28 21.89
CA ALA A 295 -22.20 -2.88 23.18
C ALA A 295 -21.71 -4.33 23.27
N VAL A 296 -21.95 -5.13 22.22
CA VAL A 296 -21.46 -6.51 22.12
C VAL A 296 -19.93 -6.53 22.08
N GLY A 297 -19.30 -5.68 21.27
CA GLY A 297 -17.85 -5.58 21.17
C GLY A 297 -17.19 -5.23 22.49
N ALA A 298 -17.71 -4.23 23.20
CA ALA A 298 -17.20 -3.84 24.52
C ALA A 298 -17.39 -4.96 25.57
N ALA A 299 -18.48 -5.72 25.50
CA ALA A 299 -18.69 -6.86 26.39
C ALA A 299 -17.76 -8.05 26.05
N THR A 300 -17.59 -8.34 24.76
CA THR A 300 -16.64 -9.35 24.27
C THR A 300 -15.22 -9.01 24.70
N ASP A 301 -14.83 -7.74 24.61
CA ASP A 301 -13.52 -7.25 25.05
C ASP A 301 -13.25 -7.56 26.53
N VAL A 302 -14.21 -7.29 27.42
CA VAL A 302 -14.12 -7.69 28.85
C VAL A 302 -13.89 -9.19 29.00
N VAL A 303 -14.65 -10.00 28.25
CA VAL A 303 -14.54 -11.47 28.30
C VAL A 303 -13.16 -11.92 27.81
N LEU A 304 -12.66 -11.35 26.71
CA LEU A 304 -11.34 -11.68 26.16
C LEU A 304 -10.21 -11.29 27.12
N LEU A 305 -10.27 -10.11 27.74
CA LEU A 305 -9.31 -9.65 28.73
C LEU A 305 -9.28 -10.55 29.97
N ALA A 306 -10.45 -11.00 30.42
CA ALA A 306 -10.58 -11.87 31.59
C ALA A 306 -10.14 -13.32 31.29
N ALA A 307 -10.54 -13.87 30.15
CA ALA A 307 -10.40 -15.28 29.80
C ALA A 307 -9.07 -15.67 29.14
N SER A 308 -8.29 -14.71 28.65
CA SER A 308 -6.96 -15.00 28.08
C SER A 308 -5.95 -15.28 29.19
N GLY A 309 -4.93 -16.11 28.94
CA GLY A 309 -3.93 -16.47 29.97
C GLY A 309 -2.98 -15.32 30.27
N ASP A 310 -2.52 -14.67 29.20
CA ASP A 310 -1.58 -13.56 29.16
C ASP A 310 -2.04 -12.51 28.12
N LEU A 311 -1.21 -11.49 27.90
CA LEU A 311 -1.51 -10.38 27.00
C LEU A 311 -1.33 -10.76 25.52
N ASP A 312 -0.40 -11.64 25.20
CA ASP A 312 -0.15 -12.12 23.83
C ASP A 312 -1.35 -12.93 23.31
N ALA A 313 -1.82 -13.90 24.10
CA ALA A 313 -3.02 -14.67 23.78
C ALA A 313 -4.28 -13.79 23.70
N TYR A 314 -4.32 -12.71 24.49
CA TYR A 314 -5.37 -11.70 24.36
C TYR A 314 -5.27 -10.93 23.05
N LEU A 315 -4.08 -10.42 22.71
CA LEU A 315 -3.84 -9.61 21.53
C LEU A 315 -4.15 -10.38 20.24
N GLY A 316 -3.75 -11.65 20.14
CA GLY A 316 -4.09 -12.50 19.01
C GLY A 316 -5.62 -12.66 18.82
N ARG A 317 -6.38 -12.74 19.92
CA ARG A 317 -7.86 -12.79 19.87
C ARG A 317 -8.48 -11.43 19.59
N LEU A 318 -7.88 -10.34 20.10
CA LEU A 318 -8.32 -8.99 19.81
C LEU A 318 -8.18 -8.69 18.32
N ASP A 319 -7.03 -8.99 17.72
CA ASP A 319 -6.75 -8.79 16.29
C ASP A 319 -7.70 -9.59 15.39
N ALA A 320 -8.15 -10.76 15.85
CA ALA A 320 -9.17 -11.56 15.18
C ALA A 320 -10.57 -10.89 15.18
N VAL A 321 -10.93 -10.16 16.23
CA VAL A 321 -12.28 -9.56 16.41
C VAL A 321 -12.36 -8.13 15.85
N VAL A 322 -11.25 -7.39 15.82
CA VAL A 322 -11.20 -5.98 15.36
C VAL A 322 -11.81 -5.78 13.96
N PRO A 323 -11.55 -6.60 12.92
CA PRO A 323 -12.19 -6.45 11.62
C PRO A 323 -13.73 -6.53 11.68
N GLY A 324 -14.26 -7.44 12.50
CA GLY A 324 -15.69 -7.59 12.73
C GLY A 324 -16.31 -6.34 13.37
N LEU A 325 -15.63 -5.73 14.33
CA LEU A 325 -16.05 -4.46 14.94
C LEU A 325 -15.89 -3.28 13.98
N ALA A 326 -14.83 -3.25 13.18
CA ALA A 326 -14.65 -2.22 12.15
C ALA A 326 -15.82 -2.24 11.15
N VAL A 327 -16.32 -3.42 10.78
CA VAL A 327 -17.50 -3.58 9.92
C VAL A 327 -18.80 -3.28 10.66
N GLY A 328 -19.11 -4.05 11.70
CA GLY A 328 -20.41 -4.03 12.37
C GLY A 328 -20.67 -2.73 13.14
N PHE A 329 -19.63 -2.09 13.66
CA PHE A 329 -19.73 -0.81 14.34
C PHE A 329 -19.34 0.36 13.41
N VAL A 330 -18.07 0.49 13.02
CA VAL A 330 -17.55 1.75 12.42
C VAL A 330 -18.11 2.00 11.02
N LEU A 331 -17.94 1.06 10.10
CA LEU A 331 -18.44 1.15 8.73
C LEU A 331 -19.96 1.29 8.71
N GLN A 332 -20.65 0.59 9.60
CA GLN A 332 -22.10 0.65 9.70
C GLN A 332 -22.62 2.00 10.23
N VAL A 333 -21.89 2.65 11.15
CA VAL A 333 -22.16 4.05 11.53
C VAL A 333 -22.00 4.96 10.31
N LEU A 334 -20.93 4.81 9.53
CA LEU A 334 -20.68 5.64 8.34
C LEU A 334 -21.80 5.50 7.32
N VAL A 335 -22.21 4.26 7.01
CA VAL A 335 -23.33 3.98 6.09
C VAL A 335 -24.61 4.62 6.61
N GLY A 336 -24.96 4.40 7.89
CA GLY A 336 -26.19 4.95 8.48
C GLY A 336 -26.20 6.47 8.52
N ALA A 337 -25.11 7.09 8.98
CA ALA A 337 -24.98 8.53 9.08
C ALA A 337 -25.02 9.21 7.71
N LEU A 338 -24.28 8.70 6.71
CA LEU A 338 -24.26 9.27 5.36
C LEU A 338 -25.61 9.09 4.65
N THR A 339 -26.31 7.97 4.86
CA THR A 339 -27.66 7.75 4.33
C THR A 339 -28.64 8.83 4.79
N TYR A 340 -28.51 9.30 6.03
CA TYR A 340 -29.35 10.38 6.56
C TYR A 340 -28.85 11.77 6.18
N LEU A 341 -27.55 12.01 6.32
CA LEU A 341 -26.95 13.34 6.28
C LEU A 341 -26.76 13.87 4.85
N VAL A 342 -26.43 13.02 3.89
CA VAL A 342 -26.26 13.42 2.47
C VAL A 342 -27.55 14.07 1.92
N PRO A 343 -28.74 13.46 2.06
CA PRO A 343 -30.02 14.09 1.70
C PRO A 343 -30.27 15.44 2.38
N VAL A 344 -30.06 15.52 3.70
CA VAL A 344 -30.35 16.71 4.50
C VAL A 344 -29.52 17.91 4.03
N MET A 345 -28.24 17.70 3.71
CA MET A 345 -27.38 18.79 3.23
C MET A 345 -27.61 19.17 1.78
N ARG A 346 -28.12 18.24 0.96
CA ARG A 346 -28.50 18.54 -0.42
C ARG A 346 -29.61 19.60 -0.47
N GLY A 347 -30.32 19.87 0.61
CA GLY A 347 -31.34 20.93 0.64
C GLY A 347 -32.48 20.68 -0.36
N GLY A 348 -33.22 21.72 -0.73
CA GLY A 348 -34.38 21.59 -1.64
C GLY A 348 -35.72 21.30 -0.96
N GLY A 349 -35.78 21.46 0.36
CA GLY A 349 -37.00 21.27 1.16
C GLY A 349 -37.33 19.80 1.47
N PRO A 350 -38.41 19.55 2.23
CA PRO A 350 -38.73 18.20 2.74
C PRO A 350 -38.98 17.15 1.66
N LEU A 351 -39.49 17.56 0.49
CA LEU A 351 -39.77 16.65 -0.63
C LEU A 351 -38.48 16.12 -1.26
N GLN A 352 -37.53 17.01 -1.55
CA GLN A 352 -36.27 16.62 -2.18
C GLN A 352 -35.37 15.76 -1.27
N VAL A 353 -35.44 16.01 0.05
CA VAL A 353 -34.83 15.13 1.07
C VAL A 353 -35.47 13.75 1.03
N ARG A 354 -36.80 13.65 0.93
CA ARG A 354 -37.51 12.35 0.82
C ARG A 354 -37.15 11.61 -0.46
N GLU A 355 -37.09 12.30 -1.59
CA GLU A 355 -36.68 11.72 -2.88
C GLU A 355 -35.25 11.17 -2.84
N THR A 356 -34.32 11.93 -2.24
CA THR A 356 -32.93 11.47 -2.13
C THR A 356 -32.82 10.27 -1.18
N ILE A 357 -33.58 10.24 -0.07
CA ILE A 357 -33.66 9.06 0.80
C ILE A 357 -34.25 7.87 0.04
N ALA A 358 -35.31 8.07 -0.74
CA ALA A 358 -35.92 7.02 -1.55
C ALA A 358 -34.93 6.46 -2.58
N ALA A 359 -34.08 7.30 -3.18
CA ALA A 359 -33.03 6.88 -4.10
C ALA A 359 -31.91 6.06 -3.42
N LEU A 360 -31.62 6.28 -2.14
CA LEU A 360 -30.65 5.50 -1.36
C LEU A 360 -31.24 4.22 -0.76
N SER A 361 -32.56 4.08 -0.77
CA SER A 361 -33.28 2.97 -0.12
C SER A 361 -33.38 1.66 -0.92
N PRO A 362 -33.22 1.54 -2.25
CA PRO A 362 -33.47 0.26 -2.94
C PRO A 362 -32.62 -0.87 -2.35
N GLY A 363 -33.21 -2.02 -1.98
CA GLY A 363 -32.46 -3.18 -1.46
C GLY A 363 -31.82 -2.99 -0.07
N TRP A 364 -32.24 -1.98 0.70
CA TRP A 364 -31.57 -1.64 1.96
C TRP A 364 -31.62 -2.75 3.02
N VAL A 365 -32.73 -3.50 3.11
CA VAL A 365 -32.85 -4.62 4.07
C VAL A 365 -31.76 -5.65 3.80
N VAL A 366 -31.61 -6.06 2.54
CA VAL A 366 -30.57 -7.00 2.11
C VAL A 366 -29.18 -6.47 2.47
N ARG A 367 -28.90 -5.19 2.22
CA ARG A 367 -27.59 -4.61 2.54
C ARG A 367 -27.27 -4.59 4.04
N VAL A 368 -28.23 -4.16 4.86
CA VAL A 368 -28.04 -4.09 6.32
C VAL A 368 -27.91 -5.50 6.89
N THR A 369 -28.75 -6.45 6.45
CA THR A 369 -28.64 -7.85 6.86
C THR A 369 -27.30 -8.46 6.43
N ALA A 370 -26.87 -8.27 5.18
CA ALA A 370 -25.61 -8.79 4.68
C ALA A 370 -24.40 -8.24 5.45
N LEU A 371 -24.36 -6.93 5.75
CA LEU A 371 -23.31 -6.33 6.57
C LEU A 371 -23.21 -6.96 7.96
N ASN A 372 -24.36 -7.20 8.61
CA ASN A 372 -24.38 -7.77 9.97
C ASN A 372 -24.02 -9.26 9.96
N VAL A 373 -24.57 -10.04 9.01
CA VAL A 373 -24.23 -11.46 8.86
C VAL A 373 -22.75 -11.59 8.50
N GLY A 374 -22.24 -10.78 7.58
CA GLY A 374 -20.83 -10.74 7.21
C GLY A 374 -19.93 -10.46 8.42
N ALA A 375 -20.25 -9.45 9.24
CA ALA A 375 -19.52 -9.16 10.46
C ALA A 375 -19.53 -10.34 11.46
N VAL A 376 -20.68 -11.00 11.67
CA VAL A 376 -20.76 -12.21 12.51
C VAL A 376 -19.91 -13.33 11.95
N VAL A 377 -19.98 -13.60 10.65
CA VAL A 377 -19.20 -14.64 9.98
C VAL A 377 -17.71 -14.36 10.12
N LEU A 378 -17.26 -13.12 9.95
CA LEU A 378 -15.85 -12.74 10.11
C LEU A 378 -15.35 -12.97 11.54
N VAL A 379 -16.13 -12.57 12.56
CA VAL A 379 -15.78 -12.80 13.97
C VAL A 379 -15.78 -14.29 14.30
N ALA A 380 -16.81 -15.03 13.88
CA ALA A 380 -16.93 -16.45 14.14
C ALA A 380 -15.80 -17.24 13.44
N ALA A 381 -15.50 -16.90 12.19
CA ALA A 381 -14.42 -17.52 11.44
C ALA A 381 -13.06 -17.29 12.09
N ALA A 382 -12.81 -16.07 12.57
CA ALA A 382 -11.56 -15.73 13.22
C ALA A 382 -11.40 -16.38 14.61
N LEU A 383 -12.48 -16.46 15.41
CA LEU A 383 -12.41 -17.05 16.76
C LEU A 383 -12.43 -18.59 16.76
N ALA A 384 -13.08 -19.21 15.77
CA ALA A 384 -13.19 -20.67 15.66
C ALA A 384 -12.24 -21.28 14.61
N ASP A 385 -11.29 -20.49 14.09
CA ASP A 385 -10.32 -20.90 13.07
C ASP A 385 -10.97 -21.63 11.88
N LEU A 386 -12.05 -21.05 11.35
CA LEU A 386 -12.84 -21.67 10.28
C LEU A 386 -12.10 -21.59 8.93
N PRO A 387 -12.38 -22.53 8.00
CA PRO A 387 -11.72 -22.60 6.71
C PRO A 387 -11.82 -21.29 5.90
N ALA A 388 -10.80 -21.00 5.09
CA ALA A 388 -10.71 -19.81 4.25
C ALA A 388 -11.99 -19.47 3.43
N PRO A 389 -12.73 -20.45 2.86
CA PRO A 389 -13.99 -20.15 2.17
C PRO A 389 -15.04 -19.44 3.03
N VAL A 390 -15.10 -19.72 4.33
CA VAL A 390 -16.03 -19.08 5.27
C VAL A 390 -15.66 -17.61 5.46
N THR A 391 -14.36 -17.33 5.65
CA THR A 391 -13.84 -15.96 5.76
C THR A 391 -14.06 -15.18 4.47
N THR A 392 -13.83 -15.80 3.31
CA THR A 392 -14.13 -15.21 2.00
C THR A 392 -15.62 -14.88 1.84
N ALA A 393 -16.51 -15.80 2.21
CA ALA A 393 -17.95 -15.55 2.20
C ALA A 393 -18.33 -14.39 3.13
N GLY A 394 -17.71 -14.30 4.32
CA GLY A 394 -17.84 -13.17 5.23
C GLY A 394 -17.47 -11.84 4.56
N TRP A 395 -16.33 -11.77 3.88
CA TRP A 395 -15.92 -10.56 3.16
C TRP A 395 -16.79 -10.22 1.96
N VAL A 396 -17.29 -11.21 1.20
CA VAL A 396 -18.25 -10.96 0.10
C VAL A 396 -19.54 -10.34 0.64
N LEU A 397 -20.06 -10.85 1.77
CA LEU A 397 -21.24 -10.30 2.45
C LEU A 397 -21.03 -8.87 2.95
N VAL A 398 -19.78 -8.44 3.15
CA VAL A 398 -19.44 -7.05 3.55
C VAL A 398 -19.21 -6.15 2.33
N LEU A 399 -18.38 -6.58 1.38
CA LEU A 399 -17.93 -5.73 0.27
C LEU A 399 -19.06 -5.43 -0.72
N ALA A 400 -19.91 -6.41 -1.04
CA ALA A 400 -21.03 -6.22 -1.96
C ALA A 400 -22.02 -5.12 -1.54
N PRO A 401 -22.55 -5.11 -0.29
CA PRO A 401 -23.44 -4.04 0.15
C PRO A 401 -22.75 -2.68 0.30
N VAL A 402 -21.45 -2.63 0.62
CA VAL A 402 -20.69 -1.37 0.67
C VAL A 402 -20.52 -0.79 -0.73
N ALA A 403 -20.14 -1.62 -1.71
CA ALA A 403 -19.99 -1.19 -3.09
C ALA A 403 -21.33 -0.66 -3.64
N ALA A 404 -22.43 -1.37 -3.39
CA ALA A 404 -23.78 -0.91 -3.75
C ALA A 404 -24.12 0.43 -3.09
N PHE A 405 -23.78 0.61 -1.80
CA PHE A 405 -23.99 1.88 -1.10
C PHE A 405 -23.19 3.04 -1.71
N VAL A 406 -21.91 2.82 -2.03
CA VAL A 406 -21.05 3.83 -2.68
C VAL A 406 -21.63 4.27 -4.01
N VAL A 407 -22.11 3.34 -4.84
CA VAL A 407 -22.75 3.65 -6.13
C VAL A 407 -24.03 4.47 -5.93
N LEU A 408 -24.87 4.11 -4.97
CA LEU A 408 -26.10 4.85 -4.66
C LEU A 408 -25.80 6.28 -4.20
N VAL A 409 -24.81 6.46 -3.33
CA VAL A 409 -24.40 7.80 -2.87
C VAL A 409 -23.79 8.62 -4.01
N ALA A 410 -22.93 8.02 -4.84
CA ALA A 410 -22.37 8.69 -6.02
C ALA A 410 -23.48 9.16 -6.98
N GLY A 411 -24.44 8.29 -7.30
CA GLY A 411 -25.60 8.62 -8.14
C GLY A 411 -26.54 9.67 -7.54
N ALA A 412 -26.65 9.70 -6.20
CA ALA A 412 -27.40 10.72 -5.47
C ALA A 412 -26.66 12.06 -5.37
N VAL A 413 -25.34 12.08 -5.51
CA VAL A 413 -24.49 13.28 -5.37
C VAL A 413 -24.17 13.94 -6.72
N LEU A 414 -23.90 13.18 -7.78
CA LEU A 414 -23.48 13.68 -9.09
C LEU A 414 -24.61 14.44 -9.85
N PRO A 415 -24.27 15.48 -10.64
CA PRO A 415 -25.25 16.23 -11.45
C PRO A 415 -25.83 15.38 -12.59
N THR A 416 -27.08 15.66 -12.96
CA THR A 416 -27.86 14.91 -13.97
C THR A 416 -27.20 14.86 -15.35
N ALA A 417 -26.40 15.87 -15.72
CA ALA A 417 -25.64 15.93 -16.97
C ALA A 417 -24.46 14.92 -17.04
N ALA A 418 -24.04 14.34 -15.91
CA ALA A 418 -23.03 13.28 -15.85
C ALA A 418 -23.63 11.86 -15.94
N ARG A 419 -24.95 11.73 -16.12
CA ARG A 419 -25.63 10.45 -16.30
C ARG A 419 -25.51 9.95 -17.75
N GLY A 420 -24.28 9.75 -18.21
CA GLY A 420 -24.00 8.91 -19.38
C GLY A 420 -24.10 7.41 -19.01
N PRO A 421 -23.80 6.48 -19.94
CA PRO A 421 -23.87 5.04 -19.70
C PRO A 421 -22.91 4.52 -18.60
N ALA A 422 -22.14 5.42 -17.97
CA ALA A 422 -21.31 5.20 -16.79
C ALA A 422 -22.06 4.62 -15.57
N GLY A 423 -23.38 4.77 -15.49
CA GLY A 423 -24.19 4.05 -14.49
C GLY A 423 -24.18 2.53 -14.68
N GLY A 424 -24.06 2.07 -15.93
CA GLY A 424 -23.89 0.65 -16.29
C GLY A 424 -22.45 0.16 -16.09
N VAL A 425 -21.45 1.03 -16.20
CA VAL A 425 -20.03 0.70 -15.96
C VAL A 425 -19.74 0.54 -14.47
N ALA A 426 -20.29 1.39 -13.59
CA ALA A 426 -20.13 1.22 -12.14
C ALA A 426 -20.88 -0.01 -11.61
N LEU A 427 -22.07 -0.32 -12.17
CA LEU A 427 -22.78 -1.56 -11.89
C LEU A 427 -22.04 -2.79 -12.47
N GLY A 428 -21.40 -2.62 -13.63
CA GLY A 428 -20.57 -3.62 -14.30
C GLY A 428 -19.32 -3.97 -13.50
N VAL A 429 -18.59 -2.98 -12.97
CA VAL A 429 -17.40 -3.16 -12.11
C VAL A 429 -17.76 -3.87 -10.79
N VAL A 430 -18.92 -3.54 -10.20
CA VAL A 430 -19.40 -4.22 -8.98
C VAL A 430 -19.90 -5.65 -9.28
N MET A 431 -20.48 -5.88 -10.46
CA MET A 431 -20.93 -7.20 -10.92
C MET A 431 -19.80 -8.09 -11.46
N THR A 432 -18.65 -7.54 -11.86
CA THR A 432 -17.45 -8.29 -12.25
C THR A 432 -16.50 -8.57 -11.08
N LEU A 433 -16.48 -7.72 -10.04
CA LEU A 433 -15.69 -7.97 -8.83
C LEU A 433 -16.17 -9.21 -8.06
N VAL A 434 -17.47 -9.53 -8.05
CA VAL A 434 -18.02 -10.68 -7.32
C VAL A 434 -17.61 -12.02 -7.95
N PRO A 435 -17.70 -12.24 -9.28
CA PRO A 435 -17.17 -13.46 -9.93
C PRO A 435 -15.64 -13.55 -9.87
N VAL A 436 -14.90 -12.45 -9.95
CA VAL A 436 -13.43 -12.45 -9.82
C VAL A 436 -13.00 -12.89 -8.40
N LEU A 437 -13.74 -12.48 -7.36
CA LEU A 437 -13.55 -12.97 -5.98
C LEU A 437 -13.86 -14.48 -5.82
N ILE A 438 -14.81 -15.02 -6.60
CA ILE A 438 -15.10 -16.46 -6.63
C ILE A 438 -14.05 -17.23 -7.44
N ALA A 439 -13.50 -16.64 -8.51
CA ALA A 439 -12.50 -17.27 -9.36
C ALA A 439 -11.09 -17.30 -8.72
N VAL A 440 -10.72 -16.29 -7.95
CA VAL A 440 -9.42 -16.21 -7.24
C VAL A 440 -9.39 -17.10 -5.97
N SER A 441 -10.54 -17.52 -5.46
CA SER A 441 -10.65 -18.37 -4.25
C SER A 441 -10.58 -19.88 -4.49
N GLY A 442 -10.38 -20.32 -5.74
CA GLY A 442 -10.10 -21.72 -6.10
C GLY A 442 -8.64 -22.16 -5.91
N GLY A 443 -7.74 -21.23 -5.56
CA GLY A 443 -6.35 -21.54 -5.23
C GLY A 443 -6.23 -22.09 -3.80
N ALA A 444 -5.55 -23.23 -3.65
CA ALA A 444 -5.34 -23.89 -2.37
C ALA A 444 -4.73 -22.94 -1.31
N PRO A 445 -5.10 -23.09 -0.02
CA PRO A 445 -4.79 -22.12 1.01
C PRO A 445 -3.29 -22.08 1.35
N ALA A 446 -2.72 -20.87 1.39
CA ALA A 446 -1.51 -20.60 2.13
C ALA A 446 -1.85 -20.52 3.63
N SER A 447 -1.71 -21.65 4.32
CA SER A 447 -1.75 -21.73 5.79
C SER A 447 -0.49 -21.10 6.40
N GLY A 448 -0.67 -20.40 7.52
CA GLY A 448 0.41 -19.74 8.28
C GLY A 448 1.43 -20.71 8.89
N PRO A 449 2.46 -20.18 9.57
CA PRO A 449 3.62 -20.97 10.00
C PRO A 449 3.19 -22.05 10.98
N SER A 450 3.25 -23.30 10.52
CA SER A 450 3.02 -24.48 11.36
C SER A 450 4.31 -24.82 12.08
N ALA A 451 4.28 -24.81 13.42
CA ALA A 451 5.36 -25.34 14.24
C ALA A 451 5.13 -26.83 14.52
N VAL A 452 6.15 -27.67 14.33
CA VAL A 452 6.08 -29.11 14.64
C VAL A 452 6.91 -29.39 15.90
N ARG A 453 6.27 -29.95 16.93
CA ARG A 453 6.96 -30.44 18.14
C ARG A 453 7.32 -31.90 18.00
N VAL A 454 8.59 -32.23 18.20
CA VAL A 454 9.09 -33.60 18.23
C VAL A 454 9.17 -34.07 19.69
N ALA A 455 8.52 -35.19 20.02
CA ALA A 455 8.57 -35.74 21.37
C ALA A 455 9.94 -36.38 21.67
N ALA A 456 10.35 -36.36 22.94
CA ALA A 456 11.55 -37.05 23.40
C ALA A 456 11.37 -38.57 23.23
N ALA A 457 12.03 -39.13 22.21
CA ALA A 457 12.06 -40.57 21.96
C ALA A 457 13.47 -41.01 21.59
N SER A 458 13.88 -42.18 22.07
CA SER A 458 15.17 -42.80 21.77
C SER A 458 15.23 -43.21 20.29
N GLY A 459 16.05 -42.52 19.48
CA GLY A 459 16.24 -42.84 18.06
C GLY A 459 16.52 -41.60 17.18
N VAL A 460 16.66 -41.80 15.86
CA VAL A 460 16.75 -40.71 14.86
C VAL A 460 15.34 -40.22 14.57
N GLN A 461 15.07 -38.95 14.86
CA GLN A 461 13.78 -38.31 14.59
C GLN A 461 13.74 -37.82 13.14
N GLN A 462 12.83 -38.36 12.34
CA GLN A 462 12.62 -37.92 10.96
C GLN A 462 11.51 -36.87 10.89
N VAL A 463 11.80 -35.72 10.28
CA VAL A 463 10.81 -34.65 10.07
C VAL A 463 10.67 -34.38 8.57
N ALA A 464 9.44 -34.40 8.07
CA ALA A 464 9.16 -34.05 6.68
C ALA A 464 9.14 -32.53 6.53
N VAL A 465 9.89 -32.02 5.54
CA VAL A 465 9.95 -30.61 5.18
C VAL A 465 9.54 -30.48 3.71
N THR A 466 8.64 -29.56 3.43
CA THR A 466 8.10 -29.31 2.09
C THR A 466 8.32 -27.86 1.71
N MET A 467 8.96 -27.63 0.58
CA MET A 467 9.03 -26.32 -0.06
C MET A 467 7.81 -26.16 -0.96
N VAL A 468 6.97 -25.16 -0.67
CA VAL A 468 5.75 -24.88 -1.42
C VAL A 468 5.33 -23.43 -1.24
N GLY A 469 4.95 -22.77 -2.33
CA GLY A 469 4.54 -21.37 -2.36
C GLY A 469 5.65 -20.39 -1.95
N MET A 470 6.92 -20.64 -2.33
CA MET A 470 8.07 -19.81 -1.90
C MET A 470 8.23 -19.77 -0.36
N ASP A 471 7.91 -20.87 0.30
CA ASP A 471 7.92 -21.02 1.76
C ASP A 471 8.44 -22.43 2.14
N ILE A 472 8.99 -22.57 3.35
CA ILE A 472 9.47 -23.85 3.89
C ILE A 472 8.54 -24.31 5.00
N ARG A 473 7.93 -25.50 4.83
CA ARG A 473 6.92 -26.02 5.76
C ARG A 473 7.32 -27.36 6.39
N PRO A 474 7.30 -27.51 7.71
CA PRO A 474 7.04 -26.46 8.71
C PRO A 474 8.15 -25.40 8.73
N ALA A 475 7.84 -24.18 9.17
CA ALA A 475 8.83 -23.10 9.31
C ALA A 475 9.60 -23.17 10.63
N VAL A 476 9.06 -23.88 11.64
CA VAL A 476 9.69 -24.11 12.95
C VAL A 476 9.57 -25.58 13.35
N ILE A 477 10.67 -26.17 13.81
CA ILE A 477 10.75 -27.52 14.37
C ILE A 477 11.28 -27.41 15.81
N GLU A 478 10.51 -27.83 16.80
CA GLU A 478 10.96 -27.86 18.20
C GLU A 478 11.41 -29.28 18.57
N VAL A 479 12.65 -29.40 19.06
CA VAL A 479 13.29 -30.69 19.40
C VAL A 479 13.91 -30.64 20.80
N PRO A 480 13.85 -31.72 21.60
CA PRO A 480 14.57 -31.78 22.87
C PRO A 480 16.09 -31.76 22.68
N VAL A 481 16.83 -31.16 23.62
CA VAL A 481 18.30 -31.14 23.58
C VAL A 481 18.87 -32.57 23.50
N GLY A 482 19.83 -32.79 22.61
CA GLY A 482 20.44 -34.11 22.41
C GLY A 482 19.68 -35.05 21.47
N THR A 483 18.63 -34.55 20.79
CA THR A 483 17.89 -35.33 19.78
C THR A 483 18.66 -35.39 18.47
N ARG A 484 18.79 -36.58 17.85
CA ARG A 484 19.33 -36.73 16.50
C ARG A 484 18.22 -36.50 15.47
N VAL A 485 18.37 -35.50 14.60
CA VAL A 485 17.32 -35.05 13.66
C VAL A 485 17.74 -35.33 12.21
N ARG A 486 16.80 -35.87 11.43
CA ARG A 486 16.94 -36.09 9.98
C ARG A 486 15.74 -35.50 9.26
N LEU A 487 15.98 -34.63 8.29
CA LEU A 487 14.94 -34.00 7.50
C LEU A 487 14.74 -34.78 6.20
N VAL A 488 13.49 -35.01 5.82
CA VAL A 488 13.12 -35.49 4.48
C VAL A 488 12.53 -34.28 3.75
N VAL A 489 13.34 -33.65 2.91
CA VAL A 489 13.03 -32.40 2.22
C VAL A 489 12.44 -32.73 0.86
N SER A 490 11.30 -32.13 0.53
CA SER A 490 10.63 -32.30 -0.77
C SER A 490 10.28 -30.95 -1.38
N ASN A 491 10.45 -30.82 -2.69
CA ASN A 491 10.04 -29.63 -3.42
C ASN A 491 8.71 -29.88 -4.12
N ARG A 492 7.71 -29.03 -3.90
CA ARG A 492 6.42 -29.05 -4.62
C ARG A 492 6.18 -27.83 -5.50
N ASP A 493 7.06 -26.84 -5.42
CA ASP A 493 7.03 -25.69 -6.31
C ASP A 493 7.54 -26.05 -7.70
N ALA A 494 7.06 -25.30 -8.69
CA ALA A 494 7.57 -25.39 -10.05
C ALA A 494 9.04 -24.91 -10.14
N MET A 495 9.44 -24.02 -9.23
CA MET A 495 10.79 -23.50 -9.10
C MET A 495 11.70 -24.46 -8.32
N ARG A 496 13.00 -24.46 -8.61
CA ARG A 496 13.97 -25.31 -7.90
C ARG A 496 14.35 -24.71 -6.55
N HIS A 497 14.56 -25.57 -5.56
CA HIS A 497 14.89 -25.17 -4.20
C HIS A 497 15.88 -26.12 -3.55
N ASP A 498 16.67 -25.62 -2.62
CA ASP A 498 17.50 -26.38 -1.71
C ASP A 498 17.24 -25.98 -0.25
N LEU A 499 17.79 -26.73 0.70
CA LEU A 499 17.78 -26.39 2.12
C LEU A 499 19.19 -26.53 2.67
N ALA A 500 19.77 -25.41 3.10
CA ALA A 500 21.08 -25.36 3.75
C ALA A 500 20.93 -24.85 5.19
N PHE A 501 21.79 -25.34 6.09
CA PHE A 501 21.87 -24.89 7.48
C PHE A 501 23.19 -24.19 7.79
N ALA A 502 23.16 -23.27 8.76
CA ALA A 502 24.34 -22.51 9.19
C ALA A 502 25.53 -23.37 9.65
N ASN A 503 25.28 -24.61 10.10
CA ASN A 503 26.32 -25.55 10.53
C ASN A 503 26.89 -26.42 9.40
N GLY A 504 26.50 -26.20 8.13
CA GLY A 504 27.10 -26.83 6.95
C GLY A 504 26.24 -27.85 6.17
N PRO A 505 25.37 -28.68 6.79
CA PRO A 505 24.52 -29.61 6.05
C PRO A 505 23.60 -28.90 5.03
N SER A 506 23.56 -29.42 3.81
CA SER A 506 22.65 -28.95 2.75
C SER A 506 22.09 -30.10 1.90
N THR A 507 20.92 -29.88 1.30
CA THR A 507 20.41 -30.76 0.23
C THR A 507 21.01 -30.37 -1.13
N PRO A 508 21.03 -31.28 -2.12
CA PRO A 508 21.17 -30.87 -3.52
C PRO A 508 19.98 -29.98 -3.94
N MET A 509 20.12 -29.29 -5.07
CA MET A 509 19.07 -28.47 -5.65
C MET A 509 17.93 -29.34 -6.21
N LEU A 510 16.77 -29.34 -5.52
CA LEU A 510 15.61 -30.17 -5.80
C LEU A 510 14.70 -29.53 -6.84
N SER A 511 14.32 -30.29 -7.86
CA SER A 511 13.31 -29.96 -8.86
C SER A 511 11.90 -30.30 -8.36
N GLN A 512 10.86 -29.86 -9.07
CA GLN A 512 9.48 -30.15 -8.70
C GLN A 512 9.23 -31.66 -8.54
N GLY A 513 8.75 -32.06 -7.37
CA GLY A 513 8.48 -33.45 -7.02
C GLY A 513 9.67 -34.24 -6.47
N GLU A 514 10.90 -33.72 -6.58
CA GLU A 514 12.11 -34.37 -6.06
C GLU A 514 12.20 -34.27 -4.52
N ARG A 515 12.93 -35.23 -3.93
CA ARG A 515 13.15 -35.31 -2.49
C ARG A 515 14.59 -35.67 -2.17
N ALA A 516 15.13 -35.08 -1.11
CA ALA A 516 16.41 -35.46 -0.54
C ALA A 516 16.31 -35.59 0.99
N THR A 517 17.23 -36.36 1.56
CA THR A 517 17.33 -36.52 3.02
C THR A 517 18.54 -35.76 3.55
N LEU A 518 18.33 -34.94 4.56
CA LEU A 518 19.36 -34.13 5.22
C LEU A 518 19.52 -34.54 6.69
N ASP A 519 20.66 -35.13 7.06
CA ASP A 519 20.95 -35.51 8.46
C ASP A 519 21.59 -34.31 9.19
N LEU A 520 20.89 -33.75 10.18
CA LEU A 520 21.39 -32.63 10.99
C LEU A 520 22.25 -33.11 12.17
N GLY A 521 22.35 -34.42 12.39
CA GLY A 521 23.06 -34.97 13.54
C GLY A 521 22.34 -34.70 14.86
N VAL A 522 23.09 -34.74 15.96
CA VAL A 522 22.58 -34.48 17.31
C VAL A 522 22.48 -32.96 17.53
N VAL A 523 21.26 -32.46 17.69
CA VAL A 523 21.00 -31.02 17.84
C VAL A 523 21.16 -30.63 19.32
N GLN A 524 22.12 -29.76 19.61
CA GLN A 524 22.44 -29.28 20.96
C GLN A 524 22.07 -27.80 21.20
N ALA A 525 21.92 -27.03 20.14
CA ALA A 525 21.56 -25.61 20.16
C ALA A 525 20.60 -25.29 19.00
N ASN A 526 19.98 -24.11 19.04
CA ASN A 526 19.11 -23.66 17.96
C ASN A 526 19.88 -23.60 16.62
N LEU A 527 19.25 -24.06 15.55
CA LEU A 527 19.80 -24.03 14.20
C LEU A 527 18.84 -23.32 13.27
N SER A 528 19.35 -22.48 12.38
CA SER A 528 18.56 -21.86 11.31
C SER A 528 19.03 -22.40 9.95
N GLY A 529 18.06 -22.68 9.10
CA GLY A 529 18.24 -23.10 7.71
C GLY A 529 17.46 -22.20 6.75
N TRP A 530 17.85 -22.23 5.48
CA TRP A 530 17.27 -21.40 4.42
C TRP A 530 17.47 -22.04 3.05
N CYS A 531 16.68 -21.57 2.08
CA CYS A 531 16.96 -21.82 0.66
C CYS A 531 18.07 -20.87 0.17
N THR A 532 19.09 -21.40 -0.50
CA THR A 532 20.26 -20.64 -0.98
C THR A 532 20.03 -19.97 -2.33
N VAL A 533 18.94 -20.30 -3.02
CA VAL A 533 18.57 -19.64 -4.27
C VAL A 533 18.45 -18.12 -4.03
N PRO A 534 19.11 -17.27 -4.85
CA PRO A 534 19.11 -15.83 -4.66
C PRO A 534 17.71 -15.25 -4.45
N GLY A 535 17.56 -14.42 -3.41
CA GLY A 535 16.27 -13.79 -3.07
C GLY A 535 15.31 -14.65 -2.25
N HIS A 536 15.44 -15.98 -2.24
CA HIS A 536 14.45 -16.86 -1.60
C HIS A 536 14.49 -16.78 -0.07
N ARG A 537 15.69 -16.72 0.52
CA ARG A 537 15.85 -16.47 1.96
C ARG A 537 15.21 -15.14 2.37
N ALA A 538 15.42 -14.09 1.58
CA ALA A 538 14.84 -12.76 1.82
C ALA A 538 13.32 -12.74 1.62
N ALA A 539 12.80 -13.60 0.73
CA ALA A 539 11.37 -13.83 0.53
C ALA A 539 10.70 -14.69 1.62
N GLY A 540 11.46 -15.17 2.61
CA GLY A 540 10.92 -15.91 3.76
C GLY A 540 11.12 -17.42 3.71
N MET A 541 11.88 -17.98 2.75
CA MET A 541 12.25 -19.40 2.73
C MET A 541 13.29 -19.72 3.80
N THR A 542 12.87 -19.69 5.07
CA THR A 542 13.68 -19.99 6.24
C THR A 542 13.03 -21.07 7.11
N LEU A 543 13.85 -21.80 7.84
CA LEU A 543 13.47 -22.88 8.74
C LEU A 543 14.24 -22.73 10.05
N ASP A 544 13.55 -22.69 11.18
CA ASP A 544 14.19 -22.69 12.50
C ASP A 544 14.01 -24.03 13.22
N VAL A 545 15.10 -24.61 13.70
CA VAL A 545 15.10 -25.76 14.62
C VAL A 545 15.41 -25.24 16.02
N ARG A 546 14.43 -25.29 16.92
CA ARG A 546 14.52 -24.78 18.30
C ARG A 546 14.71 -25.91 19.29
N VAL A 547 15.68 -25.77 20.19
CA VAL A 547 15.99 -26.77 21.21
C VAL A 547 15.19 -26.51 22.49
N THR A 548 14.54 -27.54 23.03
CA THR A 548 13.72 -27.49 24.24
C THR A 548 14.32 -28.35 25.36
N GLY A 549 14.19 -27.93 26.62
CA GLY A 549 14.52 -28.78 27.80
C GLY A 549 15.95 -28.73 28.35
N GLY A 550 16.77 -27.73 28.01
CA GLY A 550 18.09 -27.51 28.64
C GLY A 550 18.06 -26.42 29.71
N THR A 551 18.45 -26.73 30.95
CA THR A 551 18.73 -25.70 31.98
C THR A 551 20.00 -24.95 31.61
N THR A 552 19.87 -23.70 31.14
CA THR A 552 21.03 -22.82 30.95
C THR A 552 21.52 -22.30 32.30
N LYS A 553 22.60 -22.91 32.82
CA LYS A 553 23.47 -22.25 33.81
C LYS A 553 24.22 -21.13 33.08
N ALA A 554 24.06 -19.91 33.57
CA ALA A 554 24.99 -18.83 33.28
C ALA A 554 26.40 -19.24 33.78
N GLY A 555 27.38 -19.14 32.91
CA GLY A 555 28.79 -19.36 33.22
C GLY A 555 29.64 -18.55 32.28
N GLY A 556 30.03 -17.35 32.72
CA GLY A 556 31.15 -16.64 32.12
C GLY A 556 32.46 -17.26 32.59
N THR A 557 33.49 -17.15 31.76
CA THR A 557 34.87 -16.89 32.20
C THR A 557 35.67 -16.34 31.03
N ASP A 558 36.66 -15.57 31.45
CA ASP A 558 37.41 -14.55 30.75
C ASP A 558 38.75 -15.09 30.19
N HIS A 559 39.35 -14.26 29.33
CA HIS A 559 40.78 -14.15 28.96
C HIS A 559 41.50 -15.33 28.26
N THR A 560 42.11 -15.07 27.10
CA THR A 560 43.55 -14.70 26.99
C THR A 560 44.05 -14.71 25.53
N ASN A 561 44.99 -13.79 25.29
CA ASN A 561 45.63 -13.46 24.04
C ASN A 561 46.96 -14.24 23.91
N HIS A 562 47.23 -14.85 22.74
CA HIS A 562 48.57 -15.18 22.18
C HIS A 562 48.31 -15.51 20.69
N GLY A 563 49.00 -15.00 19.66
CA GLY A 563 50.27 -14.31 19.58
C GLY A 563 51.08 -14.90 18.42
N GLY A 564 50.98 -14.28 17.23
CA GLY A 564 52.08 -14.09 16.28
C GLY A 564 52.43 -15.20 15.26
N SER A 565 52.20 -14.90 13.98
CA SER A 565 53.21 -15.01 12.90
C SER A 565 52.83 -14.06 11.75
N THR A 566 53.58 -12.96 11.69
CA THR A 566 53.60 -11.85 10.71
C THR A 566 54.07 -12.31 9.32
N MET A 567 53.66 -11.68 8.21
CA MET A 567 54.26 -10.48 7.58
C MET A 567 53.42 -10.06 6.34
N PRO A 568 53.55 -8.84 5.76
CA PRO A 568 53.08 -7.56 6.30
C PRO A 568 52.17 -6.77 5.32
N MET A 569 51.54 -5.75 5.90
CA MET A 569 50.54 -4.83 5.36
C MET A 569 50.98 -3.95 4.18
N ALA A 570 50.00 -3.55 3.36
CA ALA A 570 49.83 -2.14 3.01
C ALA A 570 48.33 -1.78 2.93
N GLY A 571 47.91 -0.83 3.77
CA GLY A 571 46.77 0.05 3.51
C GLY A 571 45.42 -0.31 4.14
N ALA A 572 45.21 0.15 5.37
CA ALA A 572 43.95 0.09 6.09
C ALA A 572 42.86 1.02 5.49
N ALA A 573 41.59 0.59 5.57
CA ALA A 573 40.50 1.40 6.11
C ALA A 573 39.34 0.51 6.58
N ALA A 574 38.76 0.91 7.71
CA ALA A 574 37.77 0.19 8.50
C ALA A 574 36.32 0.36 7.99
N SER A 575 35.45 -0.55 8.45
CA SER A 575 34.02 -0.38 8.78
C SER A 575 33.15 0.63 8.00
N GLY A 576 32.03 0.13 7.44
CA GLY A 576 30.77 0.87 7.42
C GLY A 576 30.71 2.15 6.57
N ALA A 577 30.59 2.00 5.25
CA ALA A 577 29.96 2.96 4.35
C ALA A 577 29.60 2.23 3.05
N ALA A 578 28.42 2.48 2.49
CA ALA A 578 28.20 2.22 1.08
C ALA A 578 29.25 3.03 0.31
N THR A 579 30.16 2.35 -0.39
CA THR A 579 31.09 3.01 -1.32
C THR A 579 30.20 3.72 -2.35
N ARG A 580 30.11 5.04 -2.29
CA ARG A 580 29.39 5.80 -3.32
C ARG A 580 30.14 5.62 -4.63
N ILE A 581 29.45 5.10 -5.63
CA ILE A 581 29.97 5.06 -7.00
C ILE A 581 30.14 6.49 -7.52
N ASP A 582 31.21 6.75 -8.26
CA ASP A 582 31.40 8.04 -8.93
C ASP A 582 30.74 8.00 -10.30
N VAL A 583 29.43 8.30 -10.34
CA VAL A 583 28.62 8.27 -11.57
C VAL A 583 29.09 9.26 -12.64
N HIS A 584 29.91 10.25 -12.28
CA HIS A 584 30.45 11.26 -13.19
C HIS A 584 31.94 11.03 -13.54
N GLY A 585 32.49 9.90 -13.09
CA GLY A 585 33.87 9.51 -13.38
C GLY A 585 34.10 9.21 -14.86
N GLN A 586 35.38 9.07 -15.25
CA GLN A 586 35.72 8.67 -16.62
C GLN A 586 35.50 7.17 -16.83
N PRO A 587 34.85 6.75 -17.94
CA PRO A 587 34.77 5.34 -18.30
C PRO A 587 36.17 4.72 -18.47
N GLY A 588 36.28 3.45 -18.11
CA GLY A 588 37.51 2.68 -18.19
C GLY A 588 37.96 2.40 -19.62
N PRO A 589 39.23 1.99 -19.80
CA PRO A 589 39.76 1.63 -21.11
C PRO A 589 38.95 0.51 -21.77
N GLY A 590 38.47 0.74 -22.99
CA GLY A 590 37.71 -0.25 -23.76
C GLY A 590 36.19 -0.20 -23.54
N TRP A 591 35.68 0.75 -22.74
CA TRP A 591 34.26 1.06 -22.73
C TRP A 591 33.81 1.63 -24.08
N THR A 592 32.63 1.21 -24.54
CA THR A 592 32.00 1.69 -25.78
C THR A 592 30.56 2.09 -25.49
N PRO A 593 30.10 3.27 -25.94
CA PRO A 593 28.74 3.71 -25.70
C PRO A 593 27.73 2.86 -26.46
N TYR A 594 26.54 2.68 -25.90
CA TYR A 594 25.38 2.16 -26.63
C TYR A 594 24.95 3.15 -27.72
N ASP A 595 24.79 2.70 -28.95
CA ASP A 595 24.33 3.54 -30.06
C ASP A 595 22.83 3.83 -29.93
N ALA A 596 22.48 5.09 -29.68
CA ALA A 596 21.09 5.51 -29.58
C ALA A 596 20.41 5.69 -30.96
N ALA A 597 21.16 5.73 -32.06
CA ALA A 597 20.59 6.00 -33.38
C ALA A 597 19.61 4.90 -33.79
N LEU A 598 18.37 5.29 -34.11
CA LEU A 598 17.32 4.35 -34.50
C LEU A 598 17.21 4.30 -36.02
N ALA A 599 17.56 3.15 -36.59
CA ALA A 599 17.38 2.91 -38.02
C ALA A 599 15.89 2.93 -38.42
N PRO A 600 15.55 3.35 -39.65
CA PRO A 600 14.18 3.29 -40.16
C PRO A 600 13.59 1.87 -40.09
N ALA A 601 12.27 1.77 -39.88
CA ALA A 601 11.58 0.49 -39.91
C ALA A 601 11.79 -0.21 -41.28
N SER A 602 12.08 -1.51 -41.24
CA SER A 602 12.24 -2.29 -42.48
C SER A 602 10.89 -2.43 -43.22
N SER A 603 10.93 -2.71 -44.52
CA SER A 603 9.72 -2.99 -45.31
C SER A 603 9.18 -4.42 -45.12
N ALA A 604 9.86 -5.26 -44.32
CA ALA A 604 9.41 -6.61 -44.05
C ALA A 604 8.19 -6.60 -43.13
N THR A 605 7.21 -7.45 -43.42
CA THR A 605 6.02 -7.63 -42.58
C THR A 605 6.16 -8.75 -41.55
N VAL A 606 7.26 -9.53 -41.66
CA VAL A 606 7.63 -10.58 -40.71
C VAL A 606 9.10 -10.40 -40.34
N HIS A 607 9.35 -10.08 -39.07
CA HIS A 607 10.68 -9.84 -38.51
C HIS A 607 11.13 -11.08 -37.76
N ARG A 608 12.22 -11.71 -38.20
CA ARG A 608 12.79 -12.91 -37.58
C ARG A 608 14.13 -12.58 -36.94
N MET A 609 14.33 -12.96 -35.69
CA MET A 609 15.62 -12.78 -35.01
C MET A 609 15.86 -13.85 -33.95
N THR A 610 17.12 -14.06 -33.62
CA THR A 610 17.54 -14.91 -32.51
C THR A 610 18.18 -14.04 -31.44
N LEU A 611 17.67 -14.11 -30.21
CA LEU A 611 18.22 -13.42 -29.05
C LEU A 611 18.88 -14.47 -28.15
N HIS A 612 20.17 -14.30 -27.94
CA HIS A 612 20.94 -15.11 -27.01
C HIS A 612 20.95 -14.45 -25.63
N VAL A 613 20.58 -15.18 -24.58
CA VAL A 613 20.76 -14.73 -23.20
C VAL A 613 22.21 -14.98 -22.82
N ILE A 614 22.91 -13.90 -22.47
CA ILE A 614 24.35 -13.95 -22.14
C ILE A 614 24.56 -13.28 -20.79
N GLU A 615 25.25 -13.99 -19.89
CA GLU A 615 25.73 -13.46 -18.61
C GLU A 615 27.22 -13.11 -18.75
N LYS A 616 27.59 -11.84 -18.53
CA LYS A 616 28.99 -11.40 -18.68
C LYS A 616 29.35 -10.26 -17.75
N ASP A 617 30.62 -10.19 -17.38
CA ASP A 617 31.13 -9.08 -16.57
C ASP A 617 31.42 -7.87 -17.46
N VAL A 618 30.75 -6.75 -17.20
CA VAL A 618 30.98 -5.47 -17.90
C VAL A 618 31.23 -4.35 -16.90
N GLU A 619 31.78 -3.24 -17.40
CA GLU A 619 31.81 -1.99 -16.64
C GLU A 619 30.43 -1.33 -16.75
N VAL A 620 29.73 -1.19 -15.62
CA VAL A 620 28.35 -0.68 -15.53
C VAL A 620 28.29 0.78 -15.04
N ALA A 621 29.38 1.26 -14.44
CA ALA A 621 29.60 2.65 -14.07
C ALA A 621 31.13 2.85 -13.96
N PRO A 622 31.63 4.11 -13.92
CA PRO A 622 33.07 4.36 -13.89
C PRO A 622 33.78 3.59 -12.77
N GLY A 623 34.69 2.69 -13.15
CA GLY A 623 35.44 1.85 -12.22
C GLY A 623 34.65 0.74 -11.51
N VAL A 624 33.38 0.53 -11.87
CA VAL A 624 32.51 -0.50 -11.28
C VAL A 624 32.22 -1.58 -12.32
N ARG A 625 32.70 -2.80 -12.05
CA ARG A 625 32.40 -3.97 -12.89
C ARG A 625 31.38 -4.85 -12.19
N GLN A 626 30.41 -5.34 -12.96
CA GLN A 626 29.35 -6.20 -12.48
C GLN A 626 28.99 -7.27 -13.52
N ARG A 627 28.58 -8.44 -13.04
CA ARG A 627 27.94 -9.46 -13.87
C ARG A 627 26.57 -8.97 -14.30
N VAL A 628 26.39 -8.70 -15.59
CA VAL A 628 25.09 -8.35 -16.18
C VAL A 628 24.47 -9.55 -16.89
N TRP A 629 23.15 -9.54 -16.98
CA TRP A 629 22.37 -10.50 -17.74
C TRP A 629 21.74 -9.77 -18.92
N THR A 630 21.95 -10.27 -20.13
CA THR A 630 21.67 -9.50 -21.35
C THR A 630 20.81 -10.29 -22.33
N PHE A 631 20.05 -9.57 -23.15
CA PHE A 631 19.55 -10.10 -24.42
C PHE A 631 20.48 -9.64 -25.54
N GLY A 632 21.10 -10.56 -26.27
CA GLY A 632 21.96 -10.22 -27.41
C GLY A 632 23.31 -9.61 -27.03
N GLY A 633 23.73 -9.71 -25.76
CA GLY A 633 25.06 -9.26 -25.32
C GLY A 633 25.19 -7.76 -25.03
N SER A 634 24.10 -7.00 -25.01
CA SER A 634 24.10 -5.56 -24.66
C SER A 634 23.09 -5.25 -23.55
N VAL A 635 23.29 -4.11 -22.89
CA VAL A 635 22.33 -3.51 -21.95
C VAL A 635 22.09 -2.07 -22.41
N PRO A 636 20.85 -1.68 -22.80
CA PRO A 636 19.70 -2.53 -23.07
C PRO A 636 19.97 -3.58 -24.15
N GLY A 637 19.09 -4.57 -24.25
CA GLY A 637 19.08 -5.47 -25.41
C GLY A 637 18.72 -4.74 -26.71
N PRO A 638 18.89 -5.40 -27.87
CA PRO A 638 18.64 -4.81 -29.19
C PRO A 638 17.27 -4.15 -29.32
N THR A 639 17.19 -2.96 -29.90
CA THR A 639 15.90 -2.35 -30.21
C THR A 639 15.25 -3.05 -31.42
N LEU A 640 14.02 -3.52 -31.25
CA LEU A 640 13.20 -4.07 -32.34
C LEU A 640 12.37 -2.93 -32.96
N ARG A 641 12.20 -2.91 -34.28
CA ARG A 641 11.37 -1.89 -34.95
C ARG A 641 10.51 -2.48 -36.08
N GLY A 642 9.26 -2.03 -36.19
CA GLY A 642 8.34 -2.41 -37.27
C GLY A 642 7.13 -1.48 -37.36
N HIS A 643 6.11 -1.91 -38.10
CA HIS A 643 4.86 -1.19 -38.30
C HIS A 643 3.68 -1.91 -37.67
N VAL A 644 2.58 -1.18 -37.47
CA VAL A 644 1.31 -1.79 -37.03
C VAL A 644 0.88 -2.89 -38.01
N GLY A 645 0.66 -4.08 -37.47
CA GLY A 645 0.24 -5.27 -38.19
C GLY A 645 1.38 -6.25 -38.52
N ASP A 646 2.64 -5.84 -38.37
CA ASP A 646 3.80 -6.71 -38.56
C ASP A 646 3.85 -7.85 -37.54
N VAL A 647 4.52 -8.94 -37.90
CA VAL A 647 4.71 -10.10 -37.03
C VAL A 647 6.17 -10.25 -36.65
N PHE A 648 6.44 -10.34 -35.35
CA PHE A 648 7.77 -10.63 -34.82
C PHE A 648 7.83 -12.10 -34.43
N GLU A 649 8.90 -12.78 -34.84
CA GLU A 649 9.21 -14.15 -34.47
C GLU A 649 10.64 -14.19 -33.91
N VAL A 650 10.72 -14.20 -32.59
CA VAL A 650 11.96 -14.10 -31.82
C VAL A 650 12.30 -15.47 -31.26
N THR A 651 13.44 -16.03 -31.64
CA THR A 651 13.97 -17.24 -31.01
C THR A 651 14.84 -16.83 -29.83
N LEU A 652 14.38 -17.06 -28.62
CA LEU A 652 15.19 -16.90 -27.41
C LEU A 652 16.01 -18.17 -27.19
N VAL A 653 17.32 -18.03 -27.00
CA VAL A 653 18.23 -19.13 -26.63
C VAL A 653 18.88 -18.75 -25.30
N ASN A 654 18.74 -19.60 -24.29
CA ASN A 654 19.36 -19.35 -23.00
C ASN A 654 20.78 -19.94 -22.94
N ASP A 655 21.80 -19.12 -23.20
CA ASP A 655 23.22 -19.52 -23.05
C ASP A 655 23.78 -19.17 -21.66
N GLY A 656 22.93 -18.71 -20.74
CA GLY A 656 23.28 -18.37 -19.37
C GLY A 656 23.48 -19.58 -18.47
N SER A 657 23.68 -19.31 -17.18
CA SER A 657 23.86 -20.30 -16.11
C SER A 657 22.60 -20.51 -15.26
N MET A 658 21.62 -19.61 -15.37
CA MET A 658 20.33 -19.69 -14.68
C MET A 658 19.13 -19.60 -15.63
N ASP A 659 17.93 -19.73 -15.07
CA ASP A 659 16.69 -19.68 -15.84
C ASP A 659 16.40 -18.26 -16.34
N HIS A 660 16.03 -18.14 -17.62
CA HIS A 660 15.68 -16.86 -18.25
C HIS A 660 14.46 -17.00 -19.17
N GLY A 661 13.69 -15.92 -19.29
CA GLY A 661 12.49 -15.85 -20.12
C GLY A 661 12.46 -14.55 -20.91
N ILE A 662 11.36 -14.28 -21.61
CA ILE A 662 11.15 -13.01 -22.29
C ILE A 662 9.66 -12.69 -22.39
N ASP A 663 9.33 -11.42 -22.17
CA ASP A 663 8.01 -10.82 -22.32
C ASP A 663 8.15 -9.60 -23.24
N PHE A 664 7.25 -9.49 -24.23
CA PHE A 664 7.16 -8.39 -25.17
C PHE A 664 5.82 -7.67 -24.98
N HIS A 665 5.84 -6.43 -24.47
CA HIS A 665 4.61 -5.67 -24.24
C HIS A 665 3.92 -5.24 -25.55
N ALA A 666 4.65 -5.24 -26.66
CA ALA A 666 4.09 -5.04 -28.00
C ALA A 666 3.23 -6.21 -28.50
N GLY A 667 3.24 -7.36 -27.82
CA GLY A 667 2.52 -8.57 -28.18
C GLY A 667 1.32 -8.87 -27.28
N GLN A 668 0.26 -9.44 -27.84
CA GLN A 668 -0.93 -9.89 -27.11
C GLN A 668 -0.97 -11.42 -27.00
N ASN A 669 0.01 -11.99 -26.30
CA ASN A 669 0.11 -13.43 -26.11
C ASN A 669 -0.28 -13.83 -24.68
N ALA A 670 -0.91 -14.99 -24.52
CA ALA A 670 -1.16 -15.56 -23.20
C ALA A 670 0.17 -15.96 -22.52
N PRO A 671 0.40 -15.61 -21.25
CA PRO A 671 1.66 -15.90 -20.57
C PRO A 671 2.01 -17.39 -20.46
N ASP A 672 1.00 -18.25 -20.25
CA ASP A 672 1.16 -19.68 -19.92
C ASP A 672 2.01 -20.49 -20.92
N GLY A 673 2.12 -20.03 -22.16
CA GLY A 673 2.93 -20.68 -23.20
C GLY A 673 4.33 -20.09 -23.35
N VAL A 674 4.39 -18.83 -23.77
CA VAL A 674 5.62 -18.20 -24.28
C VAL A 674 6.38 -17.37 -23.25
N MET A 675 5.77 -17.03 -22.11
CA MET A 675 6.42 -16.24 -21.04
C MET A 675 6.87 -17.15 -19.89
N ARG A 676 7.56 -18.25 -20.22
CA ARG A 676 8.03 -19.25 -19.24
C ARG A 676 9.54 -19.19 -19.06
N ALA A 677 10.00 -19.64 -17.89
CA ALA A 677 11.42 -19.86 -17.64
C ALA A 677 12.00 -20.92 -18.59
N LEU A 678 13.14 -20.60 -19.21
CA LEU A 678 13.96 -21.50 -20.00
C LEU A 678 15.21 -21.82 -19.19
N ALA A 679 15.46 -23.11 -18.96
CA ALA A 679 16.71 -23.55 -18.34
C ALA A 679 17.92 -23.29 -19.26
N PRO A 680 19.16 -23.25 -18.73
CA PRO A 680 20.37 -23.19 -19.54
C PRO A 680 20.37 -24.23 -20.67
N GLY A 681 20.72 -23.77 -21.88
CA GLY A 681 20.73 -24.56 -23.12
C GLY A 681 19.37 -24.75 -23.79
N GLN A 682 18.27 -24.29 -23.19
CA GLN A 682 16.94 -24.35 -23.81
C GLN A 682 16.69 -23.17 -24.75
N SER A 683 15.78 -23.36 -25.70
CA SER A 683 15.30 -22.31 -26.59
C SER A 683 13.78 -22.29 -26.71
N LEU A 684 13.26 -21.15 -27.14
CA LEU A 684 11.84 -20.89 -27.35
C LEU A 684 11.65 -19.95 -28.54
N VAL A 685 10.67 -20.24 -29.39
CA VAL A 685 10.19 -19.29 -30.41
C VAL A 685 9.01 -18.52 -29.84
N TYR A 686 9.20 -17.22 -29.61
CA TYR A 686 8.18 -16.27 -29.23
C TYR A 686 7.69 -15.54 -30.48
N ARG A 687 6.42 -15.75 -30.87
CA ARG A 687 5.81 -15.10 -32.03
C ARG A 687 4.64 -14.21 -31.61
N PHE A 688 4.65 -12.94 -31.97
CA PHE A 688 3.55 -12.00 -31.72
C PHE A 688 3.29 -11.07 -32.91
N ARG A 689 2.05 -10.59 -33.04
CA ARG A 689 1.69 -9.53 -33.98
C ARG A 689 1.63 -8.19 -33.26
N ALA A 690 2.23 -7.16 -33.83
CA ALA A 690 2.20 -5.81 -33.30
C ALA A 690 0.91 -5.10 -33.73
N ASP A 691 -0.21 -5.35 -33.05
CA ASP A 691 -1.52 -4.79 -33.44
C ASP A 691 -1.68 -3.29 -33.10
N HIS A 692 -0.76 -2.72 -32.32
CA HIS A 692 -0.80 -1.32 -31.87
C HIS A 692 0.57 -0.64 -31.96
N SER A 693 0.57 0.65 -32.31
CA SER A 693 1.78 1.49 -32.36
C SER A 693 2.19 1.96 -30.98
N GLY A 694 3.49 2.12 -30.76
CA GLY A 694 4.03 2.55 -29.48
C GLY A 694 5.53 2.35 -29.37
N ALA A 695 6.11 2.89 -28.30
CA ALA A 695 7.42 2.47 -27.81
C ALA A 695 7.14 1.53 -26.63
N TRP A 696 7.43 0.25 -26.81
CA TRP A 696 7.06 -0.80 -25.87
C TRP A 696 8.29 -1.35 -25.18
N LEU A 697 8.17 -1.71 -23.90
CA LEU A 697 9.19 -2.46 -23.19
C LEU A 697 9.16 -3.93 -23.63
N TYR A 698 10.32 -4.56 -23.66
CA TYR A 698 10.43 -6.01 -23.50
C TYR A 698 11.46 -6.31 -22.43
N HIS A 699 11.25 -7.38 -21.67
CA HIS A 699 12.14 -7.74 -20.55
C HIS A 699 12.10 -9.23 -20.25
N CYS A 700 12.99 -9.71 -19.37
CA CYS A 700 12.93 -11.09 -18.89
C CYS A 700 11.65 -11.35 -18.09
N SER A 701 11.02 -12.51 -18.30
CA SER A 701 9.79 -12.92 -17.62
C SER A 701 10.02 -13.92 -16.47
N THR A 702 11.27 -14.20 -16.11
CA THR A 702 11.62 -15.11 -15.01
C THR A 702 11.59 -14.40 -13.66
N MET A 703 11.10 -15.08 -12.63
CA MET A 703 11.07 -14.57 -11.25
C MET A 703 12.42 -14.78 -10.53
N PRO A 704 12.89 -13.83 -9.68
CA PRO A 704 12.31 -12.51 -9.40
C PRO A 704 12.57 -11.51 -10.54
N MET A 705 11.50 -11.05 -11.19
CA MET A 705 11.59 -10.27 -12.42
C MET A 705 12.33 -8.93 -12.25
N THR A 706 12.17 -8.29 -11.09
CA THR A 706 12.89 -7.05 -10.74
C THR A 706 14.40 -7.22 -10.79
N GLN A 707 14.91 -8.36 -10.35
CA GLN A 707 16.34 -8.67 -10.38
C GLN A 707 16.83 -8.94 -11.79
N HIS A 708 16.04 -9.62 -12.63
CA HIS A 708 16.42 -9.84 -14.02
C HIS A 708 16.48 -8.53 -14.82
N ILE A 709 15.49 -7.65 -14.64
CA ILE A 709 15.47 -6.33 -15.27
C ILE A 709 16.67 -5.51 -14.78
N ALA A 710 16.88 -5.39 -13.47
CA ALA A 710 17.99 -4.61 -12.91
C ALA A 710 19.38 -5.12 -13.28
N ASN A 711 19.53 -6.41 -13.60
CA ASN A 711 20.77 -6.97 -14.13
C ASN A 711 21.01 -6.67 -15.62
N GLY A 712 20.05 -6.04 -16.31
CA GLY A 712 20.21 -5.59 -17.70
C GLY A 712 19.27 -6.24 -18.72
N MET A 713 18.34 -7.11 -18.31
CA MET A 713 17.46 -7.84 -19.23
C MET A 713 16.21 -7.04 -19.60
N TYR A 714 16.40 -5.93 -20.31
CA TYR A 714 15.34 -5.08 -20.84
C TYR A 714 15.74 -4.49 -22.20
N GLY A 715 14.77 -4.07 -23.01
CA GLY A 715 14.98 -3.33 -24.25
C GLY A 715 13.68 -2.76 -24.80
N ALA A 716 13.74 -2.17 -26.00
CA ALA A 716 12.61 -1.50 -26.63
C ALA A 716 12.11 -2.21 -27.89
N VAL A 717 10.78 -2.21 -28.08
CA VAL A 717 10.12 -2.49 -29.37
C VAL A 717 9.42 -1.22 -29.84
N VAL A 718 9.84 -0.66 -30.97
CA VAL A 718 9.24 0.53 -31.57
C VAL A 718 8.31 0.10 -32.71
N ILE A 719 7.02 0.38 -32.56
CA ILE A 719 6.01 0.13 -33.59
C ILE A 719 5.51 1.47 -34.10
N ASP A 720 5.88 1.80 -35.33
CA ASP A 720 5.56 3.08 -35.96
C ASP A 720 4.03 3.24 -36.12
N PRO A 721 3.42 4.37 -35.69
CA PRO A 721 2.02 4.64 -35.97
C PRO A 721 1.77 4.81 -37.47
N PRO A 722 0.55 4.52 -37.94
CA PRO A 722 0.18 4.77 -39.33
C PRO A 722 0.48 6.21 -39.73
N HIS A 723 1.14 6.39 -40.87
CA HIS A 723 1.51 7.70 -41.42
C HIS A 723 2.43 8.53 -40.51
N LEU A 724 3.31 7.89 -39.74
CA LEU A 724 4.34 8.57 -38.95
C LEU A 724 5.15 9.54 -39.84
N PRO A 725 5.12 10.86 -39.57
CA PRO A 725 5.88 11.83 -40.35
C PRO A 725 7.38 11.55 -40.31
N LYS A 726 8.08 11.82 -41.42
CA LYS A 726 9.54 11.70 -41.46
C LYS A 726 10.20 12.82 -40.66
N VAL A 727 11.29 12.47 -40.00
CA VAL A 727 12.20 13.38 -39.29
C VAL A 727 13.62 13.15 -39.81
N ASP A 728 14.54 14.05 -39.52
CA ASP A 728 15.92 13.97 -40.01
C ASP A 728 16.75 12.99 -39.18
N ARG A 729 16.49 12.91 -37.87
CA ARG A 729 17.13 11.95 -36.95
C ARG A 729 16.17 11.33 -35.97
N GLU A 730 16.39 10.06 -35.66
CA GLU A 730 15.68 9.33 -34.61
C GLU A 730 16.68 8.73 -33.62
N PHE A 731 16.38 8.87 -32.34
CA PHE A 731 17.10 8.23 -31.26
C PHE A 731 16.14 7.38 -30.42
N VAL A 732 16.65 6.30 -29.83
CA VAL A 732 15.94 5.50 -28.83
C VAL A 732 16.69 5.51 -27.51
N LEU A 733 15.99 5.89 -26.45
CA LEU A 733 16.51 5.99 -25.08
C LEU A 733 15.66 5.09 -24.18
N VAL A 734 16.33 4.19 -23.48
CA VAL A 734 15.73 3.28 -22.50
C VAL A 734 16.27 3.69 -21.14
N SER A 735 15.37 4.15 -20.28
CA SER A 735 15.73 4.59 -18.92
C SER A 735 15.67 3.42 -17.95
N SER A 736 16.70 3.27 -17.13
CA SER A 736 16.82 2.22 -16.13
C SER A 736 17.50 2.70 -14.85
N GLN A 737 17.40 1.88 -13.81
CA GLN A 737 18.12 2.06 -12.55
C GLN A 737 19.19 0.97 -12.37
N LEU A 738 20.40 1.38 -11.97
CA LEU A 738 21.53 0.50 -11.67
C LEU A 738 21.57 0.21 -10.17
N TYR A 739 21.67 -1.06 -9.82
CA TYR A 739 21.86 -1.54 -8.45
C TYR A 739 23.16 -2.31 -8.41
N VAL A 740 24.13 -1.84 -7.64
CA VAL A 740 25.46 -2.44 -7.55
C VAL A 740 25.50 -3.49 -6.45
N GLY A 741 25.97 -4.69 -6.78
CA GLY A 741 26.15 -5.80 -5.85
C GLY A 741 27.31 -6.73 -6.24
N PRO A 742 27.73 -7.61 -5.33
CA PRO A 742 28.90 -8.48 -5.54
C PRO A 742 28.72 -9.50 -6.67
N ASP A 743 27.49 -9.97 -6.91
CA ASP A 743 27.16 -11.03 -7.87
C ASP A 743 26.11 -10.57 -8.91
N GLY A 744 26.09 -9.27 -9.22
CA GLY A 744 25.01 -8.65 -10.01
C GLY A 744 24.19 -7.67 -9.17
N ALA A 745 22.99 -7.33 -9.66
CA ALA A 745 22.09 -6.40 -9.00
C ALA A 745 21.71 -6.89 -7.60
N ASP A 746 22.00 -6.06 -6.58
CA ASP A 746 21.80 -6.39 -5.16
C ASP A 746 20.30 -6.53 -4.82
N PRO A 747 19.83 -7.72 -4.40
CA PRO A 747 18.41 -7.95 -4.10
C PRO A 747 17.86 -7.14 -2.92
N ALA A 748 18.68 -6.85 -1.91
CA ALA A 748 18.25 -6.09 -0.75
C ALA A 748 18.07 -4.62 -1.11
N ARG A 749 18.96 -4.06 -1.93
CA ARG A 749 18.84 -2.72 -2.49
C ARG A 749 17.66 -2.61 -3.44
N LEU A 750 17.45 -3.61 -4.29
CA LEU A 750 16.25 -3.71 -5.15
C LEU A 750 14.96 -3.70 -4.33
N ALA A 751 14.87 -4.54 -3.30
CA ALA A 751 13.70 -4.59 -2.42
C ALA A 751 13.48 -3.28 -1.64
N ALA A 752 14.55 -2.57 -1.32
CA ALA A 752 14.50 -1.26 -0.66
C ALA A 752 14.30 -0.08 -1.63
N GLY A 753 14.29 -0.31 -2.95
CA GLY A 753 14.25 0.75 -3.97
C GLY A 753 15.48 1.67 -3.96
N GLN A 754 16.63 1.19 -3.49
CA GLN A 754 17.87 1.97 -3.34
C GLN A 754 18.80 1.72 -4.52
N TRP A 755 18.58 2.41 -5.64
CA TRP A 755 19.51 2.40 -6.76
C TRP A 755 20.79 3.18 -6.44
N ASP A 756 21.88 2.81 -7.10
CA ASP A 756 23.18 3.48 -7.02
C ASP A 756 23.36 4.52 -8.12
N ALA A 757 22.82 4.25 -9.31
CA ALA A 757 22.79 5.16 -10.44
C ALA A 757 21.47 5.04 -11.19
N THR A 758 21.20 6.00 -12.07
CA THR A 758 20.19 5.87 -13.12
C THR A 758 20.80 6.26 -14.44
N GLU A 759 20.26 5.75 -15.54
CA GLU A 759 20.96 5.79 -16.82
C GLU A 759 20.02 5.84 -18.01
N PHE A 760 20.52 6.37 -19.12
CA PHE A 760 19.96 6.17 -20.44
C PHE A 760 20.83 5.18 -21.20
N ASN A 761 20.23 4.08 -21.63
CA ASN A 761 20.88 3.01 -22.38
C ASN A 761 22.04 2.34 -21.62
N GLY A 762 21.79 2.00 -20.34
CA GLY A 762 22.58 1.00 -19.61
C GLY A 762 23.92 1.45 -19.00
N TYR A 763 24.24 2.75 -19.05
CA TYR A 763 25.43 3.30 -18.39
C TYR A 763 25.22 4.78 -18.00
N PRO A 764 25.52 5.20 -16.75
CA PRO A 764 25.31 6.57 -16.28
C PRO A 764 26.22 7.56 -17.01
N ASP A 765 25.70 8.74 -17.37
CA ASP A 765 26.43 9.79 -18.10
C ASP A 765 27.03 9.35 -19.47
N GLN A 766 26.64 8.20 -20.02
CA GLN A 766 27.16 7.68 -21.28
C GLN A 766 27.17 8.72 -22.42
N TYR A 767 26.08 9.46 -22.55
CA TYR A 767 25.93 10.48 -23.60
C TYR A 767 26.50 11.85 -23.21
N VAL A 768 27.08 11.99 -22.02
CA VAL A 768 28.00 13.09 -21.70
C VAL A 768 29.38 12.78 -22.28
N HIS A 769 29.82 11.52 -22.20
CA HIS A 769 31.09 11.07 -22.76
C HIS A 769 31.03 10.85 -24.29
N ALA A 770 29.87 10.46 -24.81
CA ALA A 770 29.61 10.26 -26.23
C ALA A 770 28.34 11.02 -26.67
N PRO A 771 28.42 12.35 -26.88
CA PRO A 771 27.26 13.16 -27.23
C PRO A 771 26.50 12.68 -28.47
N LEU A 772 25.18 12.83 -28.44
CA LEU A 772 24.32 12.58 -29.60
C LEU A 772 24.47 13.70 -30.62
N ALA A 773 24.76 13.38 -31.88
CA ALA A 773 24.98 14.39 -32.91
C ALA A 773 23.68 14.81 -33.61
N ALA A 774 23.49 16.11 -33.80
CA ALA A 774 22.44 16.70 -34.65
C ALA A 774 22.97 17.96 -35.37
N LYS A 775 22.20 18.50 -36.32
CA LYS A 775 22.48 19.78 -36.96
C LYS A 775 21.38 20.80 -36.75
N VAL A 776 21.74 22.08 -36.84
CA VAL A 776 20.79 23.19 -36.80
C VAL A 776 19.72 22.98 -37.86
N GLY A 777 18.46 23.08 -37.45
CA GLY A 777 17.31 22.90 -38.35
C GLY A 777 16.89 21.46 -38.61
N GLU A 778 17.67 20.45 -38.21
CA GLU A 778 17.23 19.05 -38.25
C GLU A 778 16.09 18.84 -37.24
N ARG A 779 15.05 18.14 -37.67
CA ARG A 779 14.01 17.62 -36.80
C ARG A 779 14.49 16.32 -36.20
N VAL A 780 14.53 16.29 -34.87
CA VAL A 780 14.97 15.13 -34.10
C VAL A 780 13.77 14.54 -33.37
N ARG A 781 13.62 13.22 -33.44
CA ARG A 781 12.67 12.44 -32.63
C ARG A 781 13.42 11.60 -31.61
N TRP A 782 13.03 11.69 -30.34
CA TRP A 782 13.51 10.80 -29.30
C TRP A 782 12.39 9.86 -28.90
N TRP A 783 12.56 8.57 -29.20
CA TRP A 783 11.78 7.49 -28.63
C TRP A 783 12.30 7.21 -27.22
N VAL A 784 11.42 7.18 -26.23
CA VAL A 784 11.79 6.96 -24.83
C VAL A 784 10.94 5.83 -24.26
N VAL A 785 11.59 4.88 -23.59
CA VAL A 785 10.96 3.78 -22.84
C VAL A 785 11.48 3.78 -21.42
N ALA A 786 10.58 3.79 -20.43
CA ALA A 786 10.95 3.67 -19.02
C ALA A 786 10.99 2.19 -18.61
N ALA A 787 12.17 1.56 -18.68
CA ALA A 787 12.30 0.14 -18.37
C ALA A 787 12.20 -0.20 -16.87
N GLY A 788 12.63 0.72 -16.00
CA GLY A 788 12.60 0.52 -14.55
C GLY A 788 13.86 -0.17 -13.99
N PRO A 789 13.74 -1.08 -13.02
CA PRO A 789 12.61 -1.97 -12.79
C PRO A 789 11.40 -1.36 -12.08
N SER A 790 11.52 -0.17 -11.47
CA SER A 790 10.44 0.40 -10.64
C SER A 790 10.16 1.89 -10.89
N ASP A 791 11.17 2.69 -11.23
CA ASP A 791 10.98 4.13 -11.45
C ASP A 791 10.71 4.46 -12.92
N GLY A 792 9.94 5.53 -13.14
CA GLY A 792 9.71 6.15 -14.44
C GLY A 792 10.81 7.15 -14.84
N VAL A 793 10.53 7.97 -15.85
CA VAL A 793 11.42 9.05 -16.33
C VAL A 793 10.62 10.32 -16.65
N ASP A 794 11.14 11.48 -16.25
CA ASP A 794 10.61 12.79 -16.65
C ASP A 794 11.52 13.40 -17.74
N PHE A 795 11.46 12.87 -18.96
CA PHE A 795 12.42 13.18 -20.01
C PHE A 795 12.29 14.64 -20.49
N HIS A 796 13.39 15.38 -20.37
CA HIS A 796 13.51 16.78 -20.77
C HIS A 796 14.76 17.00 -21.61
N VAL A 797 14.72 17.95 -22.55
CA VAL A 797 15.90 18.47 -23.22
C VAL A 797 16.01 19.97 -22.93
N VAL A 798 17.04 20.34 -22.17
CA VAL A 798 17.31 21.71 -21.74
C VAL A 798 17.59 22.59 -22.96
N GLY A 799 16.90 23.72 -23.02
CA GLY A 799 17.05 24.70 -24.11
C GLY A 799 16.13 24.46 -25.31
N THR A 800 15.27 23.44 -25.27
CA THR A 800 14.28 23.20 -26.33
C THR A 800 12.88 22.93 -25.77
N GLN A 801 11.89 22.90 -26.65
CA GLN A 801 10.50 22.56 -26.38
C GLN A 801 10.05 21.55 -27.43
N PHE A 802 9.22 20.60 -27.01
CA PHE A 802 8.67 19.57 -27.89
C PHE A 802 7.41 20.09 -28.56
N ASP A 803 7.43 20.18 -29.89
CA ASP A 803 6.25 20.57 -30.68
C ASP A 803 5.36 19.37 -31.04
N THR A 804 5.85 18.15 -30.78
CA THR A 804 5.14 16.89 -30.99
C THR A 804 5.39 15.96 -29.81
N VAL A 805 4.32 15.37 -29.28
CA VAL A 805 4.37 14.42 -28.15
C VAL A 805 3.42 13.27 -28.45
N PHE A 806 3.95 12.06 -28.45
CA PHE A 806 3.21 10.81 -28.55
C PHE A 806 3.51 9.96 -27.33
N LYS A 807 2.49 9.52 -26.60
CA LYS A 807 2.62 8.77 -25.35
C LYS A 807 1.58 7.65 -25.33
N GLU A 808 2.00 6.43 -25.02
CA GLU A 808 1.11 5.28 -24.80
C GLU A 808 0.08 5.08 -25.94
N GLY A 809 0.52 5.21 -27.19
CA GLY A 809 -0.32 4.99 -28.36
C GLY A 809 -1.13 6.21 -28.84
N ALA A 810 -1.02 7.37 -28.20
CA ALA A 810 -1.78 8.58 -28.56
C ALA A 810 -0.90 9.82 -28.72
N TYR A 811 -1.21 10.66 -29.72
CA TYR A 811 -0.66 12.00 -29.81
C TYR A 811 -1.31 12.91 -28.76
N LEU A 812 -0.50 13.43 -27.84
CA LEU A 812 -0.90 14.49 -26.91
C LEU A 812 -0.67 15.87 -27.52
N LEU A 813 0.32 15.99 -28.39
CA LEU A 813 0.64 17.20 -29.13
C LEU A 813 1.09 16.83 -30.55
N ARG A 814 0.62 17.61 -31.53
CA ARG A 814 1.08 17.51 -32.92
C ARG A 814 1.68 18.84 -33.34
N ARG A 815 2.70 18.80 -34.20
CA ARG A 815 3.39 19.96 -34.75
C ARG A 815 2.46 21.07 -35.25
N ASP A 816 1.35 20.71 -35.90
CA ASP A 816 0.38 21.61 -36.51
C ASP A 816 -0.86 21.83 -35.64
N ASN A 817 -0.74 21.63 -34.32
CA ASN A 817 -1.83 21.90 -33.38
C ASN A 817 -2.30 23.37 -33.48
N PRO A 818 -3.62 23.64 -33.48
CA PRO A 818 -4.16 24.98 -33.71
C PRO A 818 -3.84 25.98 -32.59
N GLU A 819 -3.49 25.49 -31.40
CA GLU A 819 -3.09 26.31 -30.26
C GLU A 819 -1.65 26.84 -30.38
N HIS A 820 -0.87 26.34 -31.35
CA HIS A 820 0.58 26.59 -31.44
C HIS A 820 1.32 26.30 -30.11
N GLY A 821 0.82 25.31 -29.36
CA GLY A 821 1.38 24.90 -28.07
C GLY A 821 2.59 23.98 -28.22
N ALA A 822 3.41 23.95 -27.17
CA ALA A 822 4.57 23.06 -27.04
C ALA A 822 4.60 22.43 -25.64
N ALA A 823 5.24 21.28 -25.51
CA ALA A 823 5.49 20.58 -24.25
C ALA A 823 6.95 20.72 -23.82
N GLN A 824 7.21 20.62 -22.52
CA GLN A 824 8.57 20.73 -21.96
C GLN A 824 9.14 19.37 -21.53
N VAL A 825 8.29 18.43 -21.15
CA VAL A 825 8.67 17.13 -20.56
C VAL A 825 7.79 16.04 -21.17
N LEU A 826 8.38 14.87 -21.43
CA LEU A 826 7.66 13.62 -21.62
C LEU A 826 7.74 12.82 -20.30
N ASP A 827 6.65 12.84 -19.54
CA ASP A 827 6.53 12.05 -18.31
C ASP A 827 6.17 10.60 -18.67
N LEU A 828 6.92 9.62 -18.20
CA LEU A 828 6.66 8.20 -18.42
C LEU A 828 6.73 7.47 -17.07
N GLY A 829 5.66 6.79 -16.68
CA GLY A 829 5.71 5.81 -15.59
C GLY A 829 6.51 4.57 -15.99
N ALA A 830 6.85 3.71 -15.03
CA ALA A 830 7.51 2.44 -15.32
C ALA A 830 6.72 1.62 -16.35
N ALA A 831 7.45 1.00 -17.29
CA ALA A 831 6.95 0.29 -18.47
C ALA A 831 6.19 1.13 -19.51
N GLN A 832 6.12 2.45 -19.36
CA GLN A 832 5.52 3.33 -20.39
C GLN A 832 6.54 3.75 -21.44
N GLY A 833 6.04 4.11 -22.62
CA GLY A 833 6.87 4.64 -23.69
C GLY A 833 6.15 5.60 -24.63
N GLY A 834 6.95 6.31 -25.41
CA GLY A 834 6.49 7.34 -26.33
C GLY A 834 7.61 7.95 -27.15
N PHE A 835 7.30 9.05 -27.83
CA PHE A 835 8.31 9.90 -28.45
C PHE A 835 7.98 11.39 -28.35
N VAL A 836 9.03 12.19 -28.43
CA VAL A 836 8.93 13.65 -28.58
C VAL A 836 9.74 14.12 -29.77
N GLU A 837 9.34 15.24 -30.37
CA GLU A 837 10.08 15.87 -31.46
C GLU A 837 10.33 17.35 -31.21
N ALA A 838 11.49 17.82 -31.66
CA ALA A 838 11.84 19.23 -31.65
C ALA A 838 12.81 19.56 -32.80
N VAL A 839 13.00 20.85 -33.05
CA VAL A 839 14.04 21.41 -33.93
C VAL A 839 14.89 22.35 -33.08
N MET A 840 16.21 22.18 -33.12
CA MET A 840 17.16 23.03 -32.40
C MET A 840 17.58 24.17 -33.33
N PRO A 841 17.28 25.45 -32.98
CA PRO A 841 17.47 26.57 -33.90
C PRO A 841 18.91 27.10 -33.92
N GLU A 842 19.73 26.75 -32.94
CA GLU A 842 21.08 27.29 -32.76
C GLU A 842 22.09 26.16 -32.53
N PRO A 843 23.35 26.32 -32.98
CA PRO A 843 24.40 25.36 -32.67
C PRO A 843 24.79 25.46 -31.19
N GLY A 844 25.10 24.33 -30.56
CA GLY A 844 25.44 24.27 -29.14
C GLY A 844 25.31 22.88 -28.54
N HIS A 845 25.43 22.81 -27.22
CA HIS A 845 25.28 21.58 -26.45
C HIS A 845 23.96 21.64 -25.67
N PHE A 846 22.98 20.86 -26.09
CA PHE A 846 21.70 20.72 -25.41
C PHE A 846 21.79 19.54 -24.44
N VAL A 847 21.23 19.66 -23.24
CA VAL A 847 21.34 18.59 -22.24
C VAL A 847 20.02 17.84 -22.18
N MET A 848 20.03 16.55 -22.49
CA MET A 848 18.90 15.67 -22.18
C MET A 848 19.04 15.14 -20.76
N VAL A 849 17.94 15.07 -20.01
CA VAL A 849 17.96 14.74 -18.58
C VAL A 849 16.62 14.16 -18.12
N ASP A 850 16.65 13.32 -17.09
CA ASP A 850 15.49 13.04 -16.25
C ASP A 850 15.25 14.21 -15.27
N HIS A 851 14.13 14.90 -15.41
CA HIS A 851 13.83 16.11 -14.66
C HIS A 851 13.40 15.83 -13.20
N ASP A 852 13.24 14.57 -12.79
CA ASP A 852 13.46 14.22 -11.38
C ASP A 852 14.96 14.33 -11.13
N MET A 853 15.36 15.49 -10.62
CA MET A 853 16.78 15.84 -10.50
C MET A 853 17.58 14.85 -9.66
N ARG A 854 16.94 14.04 -8.80
CA ARG A 854 17.64 12.96 -8.09
C ARG A 854 18.17 11.91 -9.07
N ARG A 855 17.40 11.55 -10.11
CA ARG A 855 17.79 10.61 -11.17
C ARG A 855 18.68 11.30 -12.20
N GLY A 856 18.34 12.52 -12.61
CA GLY A 856 19.19 13.32 -13.51
C GLY A 856 20.63 13.51 -12.99
N GLU A 857 20.79 13.85 -11.71
CA GLU A 857 22.09 13.99 -11.04
C GLU A 857 22.77 12.64 -10.75
N ALA A 858 22.02 11.53 -10.76
CA ALA A 858 22.55 10.18 -10.57
C ALA A 858 22.98 9.48 -11.87
N GLY A 859 23.02 10.21 -12.99
CA GLY A 859 23.57 9.73 -14.27
C GLY A 859 22.58 9.65 -15.44
N ALA A 860 21.28 9.90 -15.21
CA ALA A 860 20.27 9.91 -16.27
C ALA A 860 20.28 11.24 -17.02
N ARG A 861 21.40 11.53 -17.68
CA ARG A 861 21.60 12.71 -18.52
C ARG A 861 22.54 12.44 -19.69
N GLY A 862 22.52 13.34 -20.65
CA GLY A 862 23.36 13.28 -21.85
C GLY A 862 23.45 14.61 -22.56
N VAL A 863 24.38 14.72 -23.50
CA VAL A 863 24.57 15.91 -24.32
C VAL A 863 24.15 15.59 -25.75
N ILE A 864 23.45 16.54 -26.36
CA ILE A 864 23.17 16.59 -27.79
C ILE A 864 24.04 17.70 -28.37
N GLU A 865 25.02 17.33 -29.18
CA GLU A 865 25.90 18.26 -29.89
C GLU A 865 25.25 18.68 -31.21
N VAL A 866 24.82 19.94 -31.27
CA VAL A 866 24.18 20.54 -32.45
C VAL A 866 25.22 21.35 -33.21
N THR A 867 25.58 20.88 -34.40
CA THR A 867 26.53 21.53 -35.31
C THR A 867 25.82 22.29 -36.43
N ARG A 868 26.53 23.13 -37.18
CA ARG A 868 25.96 23.92 -38.28
C ARG A 868 25.63 23.09 -39.51
#